data_AF-A0A1Y1XQ36-F1
#
_entry.id   AF-A0A1Y1XQ36-F1
#
_cell.length_a   1.000
_cell.length_b   1.000
_cell.length_c   1.000
_cell.angle_alpha   90.00
_cell.angle_beta   90.00
_cell.angle_gamma   90.00
#
_symmetry.space_group_name_H-M   'P 1'
#
loop_
_entity.id
_entity.type
_entity.pdbx_description
1 polymer ?
#
loop_
_entity_poly.entity_id
_entity_poly.type
_entity_poly.pdbx_seq_one_letter_code
_entity_poly.pdbx_strand_id
1 'polypeptide(L)'
;MEYSRLKTDEEDVQLLIENDTHQSINDSTQLLPSTESQRKKKKQGRNRLVKFLARHKKKFKRLFLFLFSIALIIFIYIYSTYYYCAEPTINDKEYSKIKGESYYDKYGIDLNQYLTKEMYSQKIPGNDTLDSWDLYTPVCPHLEPVHYPKEVLNPDCENISLQFVNFRNSFGRGTPHVLHLHNITTQIKNWNEWSKRDDKIVPNYYYKEVEKLVDDTYHPFDYGYYDENETMLKNEEDTISFYKNVVTSRMDEVPDPRHRRIFSFILFNTEFDLLDLYLTEYYEIFDYFVIYESNATFSGKPKPLYFTRTLLETDRYKKFKDKIIAFPLPVDRVCKFYREPFSKEHLARRQLIEMGLRAVQARHGDIFLHGDLDEFVKPHILTRIKKCGGWEHLQAGIGGGPQSSRLKKVDSYLQDKKLNRKLERDKYGFPKLVYDRELSIGFLNWFYEYSFEIVEDSSIGTTAKPDIAIFDARRALGQYPIRYNYTESEGDGNFMVDDKYTKFNRRSEKSIIPIPIKKIKKEFDLKKELLISSLLSNITILSNNNLNENENENENINTNQNKIVKKKVIPQEDENDNNYVDPLTQPGFDPYKGYSYTNNRNDNRDGEGYLGEFMRFTTSYSVYGFSFTNATVFWSGGWHMSSFLPTVDHFINKLLSYSHFVEYTFMPKEKRKQTIIDHINNKSYIYNKKTSLFSDTEVMYEDSKIVYPEDPKKGYQYDFSYDTWQRVNSYSYGKYKETSNILYHEIPDAVWKNPICYSYMLERQFGLTKNLWWQEIPKEEWSTVEFEKLDKETLEKITPSNIPDNLKPKALNNNNDNLKNKSKKSKKSKKNQKRKNNLKEKKE
;
A
#
# COMPACT_ATOMS: atom_id res chain seq x y z
N MET A 1 26.70 10.71 -47.94
CA MET A 1 26.61 12.12 -48.38
C MET A 1 27.04 12.96 -47.19
N GLU A 2 28.02 13.82 -47.39
CA GLU A 2 28.48 14.75 -46.36
C GLU A 2 27.54 15.96 -46.28
N TYR A 3 27.52 16.66 -45.14
CA TYR A 3 27.71 18.10 -45.16
C TYR A 3 28.41 18.54 -43.87
N SER A 4 29.21 19.60 -43.92
CA SER A 4 30.07 20.00 -42.80
C SER A 4 30.43 21.49 -42.81
N ARG A 5 30.93 21.96 -41.66
CA ARG A 5 31.62 23.25 -41.40
C ARG A 5 30.81 24.55 -41.43
N LEU A 6 31.18 25.39 -40.46
CA LEU A 6 31.34 26.85 -40.38
C LEU A 6 31.27 27.16 -38.87
N LYS A 7 32.30 27.59 -38.13
CA LYS A 7 33.63 28.20 -38.37
C LYS A 7 33.64 29.58 -39.05
N THR A 8 33.86 30.59 -38.22
CA THR A 8 34.48 31.89 -38.55
C THR A 8 35.29 32.33 -37.33
N ASP A 9 36.59 32.51 -37.52
CA ASP A 9 37.49 33.31 -36.68
C ASP A 9 37.97 34.49 -37.55
N GLU A 10 38.78 35.40 -36.98
CA GLU A 10 39.81 36.28 -37.60
C GLU A 10 39.65 37.81 -37.46
N GLU A 11 40.78 38.49 -37.70
CA GLU A 11 41.10 39.94 -37.66
C GLU A 11 41.13 40.57 -36.25
N ASP A 12 42.27 40.80 -35.57
CA ASP A 12 43.61 41.36 -35.90
C ASP A 12 43.68 42.87 -36.16
N VAL A 13 44.43 43.58 -35.30
CA VAL A 13 45.31 44.71 -35.70
C VAL A 13 46.61 44.63 -34.88
N GLN A 14 47.74 44.77 -35.57
CA GLN A 14 49.09 44.73 -35.00
C GLN A 14 49.45 46.03 -34.26
N LEU A 15 50.47 45.98 -33.40
CA LEU A 15 51.69 46.79 -33.60
C LEU A 15 52.86 46.29 -32.72
N LEU A 16 54.08 46.65 -33.11
CA LEU A 16 55.34 46.15 -32.57
C LEU A 16 56.29 47.33 -32.31
N ILE A 17 57.10 47.21 -31.25
CA ILE A 17 58.27 48.06 -30.90
C ILE A 17 57.92 49.51 -30.50
N GLU A 18 58.23 49.89 -29.25
CA GLU A 18 59.15 51.01 -28.97
C GLU A 18 59.56 51.13 -27.48
N ASN A 19 60.75 51.71 -27.28
CA ASN A 19 61.27 52.50 -26.15
C ASN A 19 61.26 51.96 -24.70
N ASP A 20 62.46 51.55 -24.27
CA ASP A 20 63.24 52.12 -23.15
C ASP A 20 62.54 52.74 -21.92
N THR A 21 63.01 52.31 -20.74
CA THR A 21 63.07 53.15 -19.52
C THR A 21 64.50 53.25 -19.02
N HIS A 22 65.13 54.42 -19.21
CA HIS A 22 66.54 54.69 -18.93
C HIS A 22 66.71 55.50 -17.62
N GLN A 23 67.72 55.16 -16.79
CA GLN A 23 68.31 55.98 -15.69
C GLN A 23 67.36 56.38 -14.52
N SER A 24 67.84 56.84 -13.36
CA SER A 24 69.20 57.04 -12.81
C SER A 24 69.31 56.29 -11.45
N ILE A 25 70.45 55.74 -10.99
CA ILE A 25 71.76 56.32 -10.67
C ILE A 25 71.68 57.48 -9.65
N ASN A 26 72.18 57.22 -8.43
CA ASN A 26 73.09 58.15 -7.77
C ASN A 26 74.00 57.42 -6.76
N ASP A 27 75.23 57.89 -6.60
CA ASP A 27 76.28 57.22 -5.83
C ASP A 27 76.27 57.56 -4.33
N SER A 28 76.73 56.60 -3.50
CA SER A 28 77.46 56.90 -2.26
C SER A 28 78.21 55.64 -1.78
N THR A 29 79.46 55.50 -2.20
CA THR A 29 80.35 54.45 -1.68
C THR A 29 80.96 54.87 -0.34
N GLN A 30 80.85 54.01 0.69
CA GLN A 30 81.95 53.74 1.62
C GLN A 30 81.72 52.49 2.52
N LEU A 31 82.79 51.66 2.60
CA LEU A 31 83.18 50.82 3.73
C LEU A 31 82.24 49.69 4.24
N LEU A 32 82.47 48.48 3.69
CA LEU A 32 82.74 47.17 4.35
C LEU A 32 82.35 46.96 5.85
N PRO A 33 81.90 45.72 6.25
CA PRO A 33 82.59 44.47 5.89
C PRO A 33 81.76 43.16 5.70
N SER A 34 82.52 42.10 5.35
CA SER A 34 82.29 40.65 5.59
C SER A 34 81.09 39.91 4.95
N THR A 35 81.23 39.67 3.65
CA THR A 35 80.48 38.68 2.84
C THR A 35 80.75 37.21 3.22
N GLU A 36 80.14 36.69 4.29
CA GLU A 36 80.14 35.22 4.54
C GLU A 36 78.83 34.64 5.13
N SER A 37 78.13 35.38 6.00
CA SER A 37 77.00 34.84 6.79
C SER A 37 75.82 34.31 5.93
N GLN A 38 75.43 35.02 4.87
CA GLN A 38 74.16 34.73 4.18
C GLN A 38 74.21 33.53 3.22
N ARG A 39 75.36 33.22 2.59
CA ARG A 39 75.47 32.05 1.68
C ARG A 39 75.31 30.71 2.41
N LYS A 40 75.63 30.63 3.71
CA LYS A 40 75.49 29.40 4.52
C LYS A 40 74.02 29.05 4.83
N LYS A 41 73.14 30.04 5.09
CA LYS A 41 71.72 29.80 5.43
C LYS A 41 70.90 29.17 4.28
N LYS A 42 70.99 29.71 3.04
CA LYS A 42 70.19 29.21 1.89
C LYS A 42 70.58 27.78 1.47
N LYS A 43 71.84 27.36 1.67
CA LYS A 43 72.31 25.98 1.40
C LYS A 43 71.91 24.98 2.50
N GLN A 44 71.83 25.40 3.77
CA GLN A 44 71.39 24.53 4.87
C GLN A 44 69.90 24.15 4.78
N GLY A 45 69.00 25.07 4.42
CA GLY A 45 67.56 24.79 4.33
C GLY A 45 67.22 23.67 3.34
N ARG A 46 67.76 23.76 2.11
CA ARG A 46 67.57 22.75 1.06
C ARG A 46 68.13 21.37 1.47
N ASN A 47 69.29 21.34 2.13
CA ASN A 47 69.89 20.10 2.67
C ASN A 47 69.11 19.50 3.86
N ARG A 48 68.48 20.31 4.72
CA ARG A 48 67.59 19.80 5.78
C ARG A 48 66.35 19.13 5.20
N LEU A 49 65.69 19.76 4.21
CA LEU A 49 64.50 19.18 3.58
C LEU A 49 64.82 17.86 2.86
N VAL A 50 65.91 17.81 2.09
CA VAL A 50 66.37 16.58 1.41
C VAL A 50 66.74 15.47 2.40
N LYS A 51 67.45 15.78 3.51
CA LYS A 51 67.78 14.78 4.54
C LYS A 51 66.54 14.32 5.33
N PHE A 52 65.54 15.17 5.54
CA PHE A 52 64.26 14.81 6.15
C PHE A 52 63.46 13.87 5.24
N LEU A 53 63.28 14.24 3.98
CA LEU A 53 62.62 13.40 2.97
C LEU A 53 63.33 12.06 2.77
N ALA A 54 64.66 12.03 2.80
CA ALA A 54 65.45 10.79 2.74
C ALA A 54 65.22 9.90 3.97
N ARG A 55 65.35 10.45 5.19
CA ARG A 55 65.11 9.70 6.45
C ARG A 55 63.69 9.15 6.55
N HIS A 56 62.70 9.92 6.11
CA HIS A 56 61.30 9.51 6.14
C HIS A 56 60.82 8.81 4.86
N LYS A 57 61.67 8.57 3.85
CA LYS A 57 61.28 7.95 2.56
C LYS A 57 60.55 6.61 2.72
N LYS A 58 60.97 5.76 3.68
CA LYS A 58 60.24 4.52 4.03
C LYS A 58 58.90 4.78 4.73
N LYS A 59 58.78 5.81 5.58
CA LYS A 59 57.51 6.19 6.23
C LYS A 59 56.53 6.81 5.22
N PHE A 60 56.99 7.74 4.38
CA PHE A 60 56.18 8.30 3.29
C PHE A 60 55.77 7.25 2.26
N LYS A 61 56.64 6.31 1.85
CA LYS A 61 56.23 5.20 0.96
C LYS A 61 55.19 4.29 1.62
N ARG A 62 55.27 4.03 2.94
CA ARG A 62 54.23 3.28 3.68
C ARG A 62 52.91 4.06 3.79
N LEU A 63 52.96 5.36 4.09
CA LEU A 63 51.77 6.22 4.14
C LEU A 63 51.11 6.36 2.77
N PHE A 64 51.89 6.52 1.71
CA PHE A 64 51.40 6.54 0.34
C PHE A 64 50.79 5.18 -0.05
N LEU A 65 51.43 4.06 0.27
CA LEU A 65 50.85 2.73 0.05
C LEU A 65 49.55 2.53 0.83
N PHE A 66 49.47 3.00 2.08
CA PHE A 66 48.26 2.93 2.91
C PHE A 66 47.12 3.77 2.33
N LEU A 67 47.39 5.03 1.99
CA LEU A 67 46.42 5.92 1.34
C LEU A 67 46.03 5.42 -0.05
N PHE A 68 46.95 4.83 -0.81
CA PHE A 68 46.66 4.19 -2.09
C PHE A 68 45.82 2.93 -1.92
N SER A 69 46.05 2.09 -0.90
CA SER A 69 45.17 0.97 -0.59
C SER A 69 43.79 1.42 -0.12
N ILE A 70 43.67 2.51 0.65
CA ILE A 70 42.37 3.11 1.00
C ILE A 70 41.69 3.67 -0.25
N ALA A 71 42.39 4.41 -1.11
CA ALA A 71 41.84 4.92 -2.36
C ALA A 71 41.45 3.80 -3.33
N LEU A 72 42.20 2.69 -3.36
CA LEU A 72 41.88 1.50 -4.15
C LEU A 72 40.69 0.73 -3.56
N ILE A 73 40.57 0.62 -2.24
CA ILE A 73 39.39 0.04 -1.57
C ILE A 73 38.16 0.93 -1.82
N ILE A 74 38.29 2.25 -1.74
CA ILE A 74 37.24 3.21 -2.07
C ILE A 74 36.89 3.14 -3.57
N PHE A 75 37.86 2.99 -4.46
CA PHE A 75 37.63 2.85 -5.90
C PHE A 75 36.95 1.50 -6.24
N ILE A 76 37.39 0.40 -5.63
CA ILE A 76 36.74 -0.92 -5.76
C ILE A 76 35.33 -0.88 -5.15
N TYR A 77 35.15 -0.20 -4.01
CA TYR A 77 33.83 0.01 -3.40
C TYR A 77 32.91 0.81 -4.33
N ILE A 78 33.35 1.97 -4.83
CA ILE A 78 32.63 2.79 -5.82
C ILE A 78 32.36 1.99 -7.11
N TYR A 79 33.31 1.20 -7.60
CA TYR A 79 33.13 0.39 -8.81
C TYR A 79 32.15 -0.79 -8.56
N SER A 80 32.15 -1.36 -7.37
CA SER A 80 31.22 -2.44 -6.96
C SER A 80 29.82 -1.94 -6.61
N THR A 81 29.65 -0.66 -6.24
CA THR A 81 28.33 -0.01 -6.15
C THR A 81 27.89 0.56 -7.50
N TYR A 82 28.82 0.88 -8.40
CA TYR A 82 28.58 1.14 -9.82
C TYR A 82 28.35 -0.18 -10.59
N TYR A 83 27.41 -1.00 -10.11
CA TYR A 83 26.98 -2.23 -10.77
C TYR A 83 26.66 -1.96 -12.24
N TYR A 84 27.36 -2.65 -13.15
CA TYR A 84 27.15 -2.51 -14.57
C TYR A 84 25.89 -3.28 -14.99
N CYS A 85 24.77 -2.57 -15.12
CA CYS A 85 23.60 -3.11 -15.80
C CYS A 85 23.84 -3.06 -17.32
N ALA A 86 23.76 -4.22 -17.96
CA ALA A 86 23.72 -4.37 -19.40
C ALA A 86 22.28 -4.62 -19.86
N GLU A 87 21.84 -3.93 -20.92
CA GLU A 87 20.54 -4.21 -21.52
C GLU A 87 20.54 -5.61 -22.17
N PRO A 88 19.46 -6.39 -22.05
CA PRO A 88 19.39 -7.72 -22.65
C PRO A 88 19.38 -7.67 -24.18
N THR A 89 20.27 -8.42 -24.82
CA THR A 89 20.21 -8.70 -26.26
C THR A 89 19.09 -9.70 -26.51
N ILE A 90 17.90 -9.24 -26.92
CA ILE A 90 16.78 -10.14 -27.27
C ILE A 90 17.18 -11.00 -28.47
N ASN A 91 17.04 -12.33 -28.33
CA ASN A 91 17.42 -13.31 -29.35
C ASN A 91 16.66 -14.65 -29.13
N ASP A 92 16.40 -15.39 -30.21
CA ASP A 92 15.57 -16.62 -30.16
C ASP A 92 16.22 -17.82 -29.44
N LYS A 93 17.49 -17.72 -29.04
CA LYS A 93 18.14 -18.73 -28.20
C LYS A 93 17.75 -18.54 -26.74
N GLU A 94 17.75 -17.30 -26.24
CA GLU A 94 17.54 -16.95 -24.83
C GLU A 94 16.14 -16.42 -24.50
N TYR A 95 15.35 -16.07 -25.51
CA TYR A 95 13.99 -15.53 -25.39
C TYR A 95 13.00 -16.35 -26.21
N SER A 96 11.76 -16.42 -25.72
CA SER A 96 10.60 -16.99 -26.40
C SER A 96 9.53 -15.91 -26.59
N LYS A 97 8.91 -15.92 -27.77
CA LYS A 97 7.79 -15.04 -28.11
C LYS A 97 6.51 -15.59 -27.49
N ILE A 98 5.82 -14.76 -26.71
CA ILE A 98 4.51 -15.08 -26.14
C ILE A 98 3.47 -14.08 -26.65
N LYS A 99 2.24 -14.57 -26.84
CA LYS A 99 1.10 -13.78 -27.30
C LYS A 99 -0.18 -14.49 -26.88
N GLY A 100 -1.13 -13.76 -26.31
CA GLY A 100 -2.49 -14.24 -26.05
C GLY A 100 -3.45 -13.90 -27.19
N GLU A 101 -4.59 -14.59 -27.21
CA GLU A 101 -5.76 -14.20 -27.98
C GLU A 101 -6.74 -13.43 -27.07
N SER A 102 -7.55 -12.53 -27.63
CA SER A 102 -8.57 -11.80 -26.86
C SER A 102 -9.54 -12.77 -26.19
N TYR A 103 -9.85 -12.53 -24.93
CA TYR A 103 -10.71 -13.37 -24.11
C TYR A 103 -11.76 -12.49 -23.43
N TYR A 104 -12.91 -12.37 -24.09
CA TYR A 104 -14.02 -11.57 -23.61
C TYR A 104 -14.81 -12.32 -22.54
N ASP A 105 -15.07 -11.65 -21.42
CA ASP A 105 -16.00 -12.13 -20.40
C ASP A 105 -17.47 -11.99 -20.82
N LYS A 106 -18.39 -12.38 -19.93
CA LYS A 106 -19.84 -12.29 -20.18
C LYS A 106 -20.41 -10.86 -20.21
N TYR A 107 -19.65 -9.86 -19.75
CA TYR A 107 -20.05 -8.46 -19.71
C TYR A 107 -19.51 -7.66 -20.92
N GLY A 108 -18.44 -8.13 -21.56
CA GLY A 108 -17.81 -7.53 -22.73
C GLY A 108 -16.40 -6.98 -22.50
N ILE A 109 -15.74 -7.30 -21.38
CA ILE A 109 -14.34 -6.92 -21.13
C ILE A 109 -13.40 -7.96 -21.74
N ASP A 110 -12.45 -7.55 -22.58
CA ASP A 110 -11.32 -8.40 -22.99
C ASP A 110 -10.30 -8.49 -21.84
N LEU A 111 -10.32 -9.60 -21.12
CA LEU A 111 -9.42 -9.87 -20.00
C LEU A 111 -7.96 -10.08 -20.46
N ASN A 112 -7.77 -10.44 -21.73
CA ASN A 112 -6.47 -10.63 -22.37
C ASN A 112 -6.01 -9.39 -23.17
N GLN A 113 -6.66 -8.22 -23.03
CA GLN A 113 -6.41 -7.03 -23.86
C GLN A 113 -4.92 -6.64 -23.98
N TYR A 114 -4.12 -6.83 -22.92
CA TYR A 114 -2.68 -6.54 -22.92
C TYR A 114 -1.79 -7.71 -23.37
N LEU A 115 -2.36 -8.93 -23.49
CA LEU A 115 -1.67 -10.12 -24.02
C LEU A 115 -1.71 -10.22 -25.54
N THR A 116 -2.61 -9.48 -26.21
CA THR A 116 -2.83 -9.52 -27.67
C THR A 116 -1.61 -9.14 -28.53
N LYS A 117 -0.60 -8.49 -27.92
CA LYS A 117 0.65 -8.09 -28.59
C LYS A 117 1.74 -9.15 -28.38
N GLU A 118 2.58 -9.35 -29.38
CA GLU A 118 3.76 -10.21 -29.24
C GLU A 118 4.74 -9.60 -28.22
N MET A 119 5.17 -10.42 -27.26
CA MET A 119 6.10 -10.03 -26.20
C MET A 119 7.25 -11.03 -26.09
N TYR A 120 8.42 -10.55 -25.69
CA TYR A 120 9.59 -11.39 -25.44
C TYR A 120 9.71 -11.71 -23.95
N SER A 121 9.43 -12.98 -23.61
CA SER A 121 9.80 -13.55 -22.31
C SER A 121 11.21 -14.12 -22.41
N GLN A 122 12.01 -13.98 -21.35
CA GLN A 122 13.19 -14.83 -21.22
C GLN A 122 12.75 -16.30 -21.14
N LYS A 123 13.57 -17.22 -21.65
CA LYS A 123 13.32 -18.66 -21.52
C LYS A 123 13.50 -19.14 -20.09
N ILE A 124 12.70 -20.13 -19.72
CA ILE A 124 12.81 -20.81 -18.42
C ILE A 124 14.00 -21.78 -18.46
N PRO A 125 14.87 -21.82 -17.44
CA PRO A 125 16.00 -22.75 -17.38
C PRO A 125 15.56 -24.22 -17.51
N GLY A 126 16.42 -25.05 -18.10
CA GLY A 126 16.08 -26.44 -18.41
C GLY A 126 15.47 -26.56 -19.81
N ASN A 127 14.14 -26.71 -19.88
CA ASN A 127 13.41 -27.08 -21.11
C ASN A 127 12.42 -25.99 -21.60
N ASP A 128 12.58 -24.75 -21.15
CA ASP A 128 11.69 -23.63 -21.45
C ASP A 128 10.20 -23.87 -21.14
N THR A 129 9.90 -24.72 -20.16
CA THR A 129 8.54 -25.00 -19.67
C THR A 129 8.45 -24.73 -18.16
N LEU A 130 7.28 -24.29 -17.69
CA LEU A 130 7.07 -23.95 -16.27
C LEU A 130 7.35 -25.15 -15.35
N ASP A 131 6.97 -26.36 -15.76
CA ASP A 131 7.24 -27.58 -15.02
C ASP A 131 8.73 -27.95 -14.94
N SER A 132 9.63 -27.31 -15.70
CA SER A 132 11.09 -27.49 -15.59
C SER A 132 11.77 -26.45 -14.68
N TRP A 133 11.01 -25.62 -13.96
CA TRP A 133 11.55 -24.60 -13.07
C TRP A 133 11.53 -25.05 -11.61
N ASP A 134 12.71 -25.07 -10.96
CA ASP A 134 12.90 -25.57 -9.58
C ASP A 134 12.08 -24.84 -8.49
N LEU A 135 11.52 -23.67 -8.82
CA LEU A 135 10.70 -22.83 -7.92
C LEU A 135 9.22 -22.77 -8.36
N TYR A 136 8.80 -23.62 -9.30
CA TYR A 136 7.39 -23.77 -9.62
C TYR A 136 6.68 -24.61 -8.55
N THR A 137 5.89 -23.95 -7.69
CA THR A 137 5.07 -24.66 -6.71
C THR A 137 3.92 -25.37 -7.40
N PRO A 138 3.59 -26.63 -7.06
CA PRO A 138 2.38 -27.25 -7.57
C PRO A 138 1.13 -26.57 -7.02
N VAL A 139 0.04 -26.66 -7.79
CA VAL A 139 -1.30 -26.25 -7.35
C VAL A 139 -1.74 -27.16 -6.21
N CYS A 140 -2.41 -26.61 -5.20
CA CYS A 140 -3.02 -27.42 -4.15
C CYS A 140 -4.10 -28.36 -4.74
N PRO A 141 -4.08 -29.68 -4.46
CA PRO A 141 -5.09 -30.61 -4.95
C PRO A 141 -6.48 -30.21 -4.51
N HIS A 142 -7.43 -30.15 -5.45
CA HIS A 142 -8.80 -29.68 -5.23
C HIS A 142 -8.92 -28.25 -4.68
N LEU A 143 -7.98 -27.36 -4.98
CA LEU A 143 -8.14 -25.93 -4.69
C LEU A 143 -9.38 -25.37 -5.41
N GLU A 144 -10.39 -24.97 -4.64
CA GLU A 144 -11.61 -24.29 -5.08
C GLU A 144 -11.70 -22.91 -4.42
N PRO A 145 -12.37 -21.92 -5.04
CA PRO A 145 -12.75 -20.67 -4.40
C PRO A 145 -13.29 -20.81 -2.97
N VAL A 146 -12.95 -19.85 -2.10
CA VAL A 146 -13.57 -19.74 -0.78
C VAL A 146 -15.02 -19.33 -0.94
N HIS A 147 -15.92 -20.29 -0.72
CA HIS A 147 -17.34 -20.00 -0.52
C HIS A 147 -17.59 -19.44 0.87
N TYR A 148 -18.13 -18.22 0.95
CA TYR A 148 -18.46 -17.53 2.20
C TYR A 148 -19.93 -17.71 2.60
N PRO A 149 -20.27 -17.57 3.90
CA PRO A 149 -21.66 -17.48 4.35
C PRO A 149 -22.41 -16.31 3.68
N LYS A 150 -23.71 -16.47 3.43
CA LYS A 150 -24.54 -15.46 2.76
C LYS A 150 -24.57 -14.14 3.52
N GLU A 151 -24.46 -14.23 4.84
CA GLU A 151 -24.44 -13.17 5.83
C GLU A 151 -23.15 -12.33 5.75
N VAL A 152 -22.05 -12.92 5.26
CA VAL A 152 -20.79 -12.21 4.98
C VAL A 152 -20.86 -11.52 3.62
N LEU A 153 -21.43 -12.16 2.59
CA LEU A 153 -21.53 -11.63 1.22
C LEU A 153 -22.63 -10.57 1.05
N ASN A 154 -23.71 -10.66 1.82
CA ASN A 154 -24.84 -9.74 1.79
C ASN A 154 -25.17 -9.32 3.24
N PRO A 155 -24.32 -8.45 3.83
CA PRO A 155 -24.47 -8.03 5.22
C PRO A 155 -25.69 -7.12 5.41
N ASP A 156 -26.34 -7.22 6.57
CA ASP A 156 -27.46 -6.35 6.97
C ASP A 156 -26.94 -4.99 7.44
N CYS A 157 -26.94 -4.00 6.55
CA CYS A 157 -26.23 -2.73 6.74
C CYS A 157 -26.69 -1.93 7.97
N GLU A 158 -28.00 -1.79 8.21
CA GLU A 158 -28.55 -0.90 9.26
C GLU A 158 -28.38 -1.43 10.69
N ASN A 159 -27.77 -2.60 10.87
CA ASN A 159 -27.53 -3.20 12.19
C ASN A 159 -26.03 -3.36 12.51
N ILE A 160 -25.13 -3.03 11.58
CA ILE A 160 -23.69 -3.31 11.67
C ILE A 160 -22.84 -2.05 11.54
N SER A 161 -21.53 -2.24 11.67
CA SER A 161 -20.57 -1.15 11.79
C SER A 161 -19.29 -1.37 10.99
N LEU A 162 -18.42 -0.36 10.93
CA LEU A 162 -17.00 -0.47 10.55
C LEU A 162 -16.10 0.03 11.69
N GLN A 163 -15.01 -0.69 11.92
CA GLN A 163 -14.04 -0.45 13.00
C GLN A 163 -12.84 0.35 12.45
N PHE A 164 -12.55 1.51 13.07
CA PHE A 164 -11.44 2.40 12.70
C PHE A 164 -10.49 2.63 13.87
N VAL A 165 -9.19 2.77 13.61
CA VAL A 165 -8.18 2.81 14.68
C VAL A 165 -8.32 4.07 15.55
N ASN A 166 -8.56 3.87 16.84
CA ASN A 166 -8.55 4.97 17.82
C ASN A 166 -7.13 5.16 18.37
N PHE A 167 -6.31 5.94 17.66
CA PHE A 167 -4.93 6.22 18.07
C PHE A 167 -4.80 6.95 19.42
N ARG A 168 -5.86 7.63 19.88
CA ARG A 168 -5.89 8.25 21.22
C ARG A 168 -6.10 7.21 22.33
N ASN A 169 -6.72 6.08 22.02
CA ASN A 169 -6.99 4.99 22.96
C ASN A 169 -5.86 3.94 22.93
N SER A 170 -4.92 4.05 23.85
CA SER A 170 -3.77 3.12 23.99
C SER A 170 -2.96 2.95 22.68
N PHE A 171 -2.72 4.07 21.97
CA PHE A 171 -2.02 4.10 20.67
C PHE A 171 -2.66 3.22 19.57
N GLY A 172 -3.97 2.94 19.65
CA GLY A 172 -4.71 2.07 18.72
C GLY A 172 -4.99 0.66 19.26
N ARG A 173 -4.42 0.29 20.41
CA ARG A 173 -4.61 -1.02 21.08
C ARG A 173 -5.93 -1.12 21.87
N GLY A 174 -6.57 0.02 22.15
CA GLY A 174 -7.84 0.07 22.85
C GLY A 174 -9.05 -0.14 21.94
N THR A 175 -10.25 0.06 22.48
CA THR A 175 -11.51 0.04 21.72
C THR A 175 -11.42 0.98 20.50
N PRO A 176 -11.71 0.50 19.28
CA PRO A 176 -11.67 1.32 18.07
C PRO A 176 -12.79 2.37 18.04
N HIS A 177 -12.67 3.32 17.12
CA HIS A 177 -13.81 4.11 16.65
C HIS A 177 -14.76 3.23 15.84
N VAL A 178 -16.05 3.55 15.86
CA VAL A 178 -17.11 2.69 15.33
C VAL A 178 -18.05 3.53 14.48
N LEU A 179 -17.99 3.35 13.16
CA LEU A 179 -18.92 3.95 12.21
C LEU A 179 -20.15 3.06 12.05
N HIS A 180 -21.34 3.63 12.01
CA HIS A 180 -22.59 2.94 11.65
C HIS A 180 -22.68 2.78 10.12
N LEU A 181 -23.15 1.64 9.63
CA LEU A 181 -23.41 1.44 8.19
C LEU A 181 -24.90 1.59 7.87
N HIS A 182 -25.18 1.92 6.61
CA HIS A 182 -26.54 2.10 6.09
C HIS A 182 -26.71 1.46 4.71
N ASN A 183 -27.94 1.17 4.30
CA ASN A 183 -28.22 0.79 2.92
C ASN A 183 -27.96 1.99 1.99
N ILE A 184 -27.39 1.71 0.82
CA ILE A 184 -27.09 2.75 -0.18
C ILE A 184 -28.39 3.42 -0.68
N THR A 185 -29.52 2.69 -0.76
CA THR A 185 -30.86 3.27 -1.02
C THR A 185 -31.24 4.31 0.03
N THR A 186 -31.04 4.04 1.32
CA THR A 186 -31.29 4.98 2.42
C THR A 186 -30.41 6.23 2.26
N GLN A 187 -29.13 6.05 1.93
CA GLN A 187 -28.19 7.16 1.76
C GLN A 187 -28.48 8.04 0.52
N ILE A 188 -28.92 7.46 -0.61
CA ILE A 188 -29.40 8.21 -1.78
C ILE A 188 -30.61 9.06 -1.39
N LYS A 189 -31.59 8.49 -0.67
CA LYS A 189 -32.77 9.23 -0.21
C LYS A 189 -32.39 10.37 0.74
N ASN A 190 -31.53 10.09 1.73
CA ASN A 190 -31.06 11.10 2.67
C ASN A 190 -30.33 12.25 1.95
N TRP A 191 -29.53 11.95 0.91
CA TRP A 191 -28.88 12.97 0.07
C TRP A 191 -29.91 13.76 -0.74
N ASN A 192 -30.87 13.07 -1.35
CA ASN A 192 -31.98 13.68 -2.10
C ASN A 192 -32.83 14.60 -1.21
N GLU A 193 -32.96 14.35 0.09
CA GLU A 193 -33.67 15.23 1.03
C GLU A 193 -32.76 16.37 1.53
N TRP A 194 -31.53 16.07 1.95
CA TRP A 194 -30.54 17.05 2.43
C TRP A 194 -30.20 18.11 1.38
N SER A 195 -29.95 17.71 0.14
CA SER A 195 -29.55 18.62 -0.95
C SER A 195 -30.62 19.66 -1.30
N LYS A 196 -31.91 19.35 -1.06
CA LYS A 196 -33.05 20.25 -1.30
C LYS A 196 -33.27 21.30 -0.20
N ARG A 197 -32.63 21.17 0.97
CA ARG A 197 -32.78 22.11 2.09
C ARG A 197 -32.14 23.45 1.78
N ASP A 198 -32.81 24.55 2.09
CA ASP A 198 -32.25 25.90 2.02
C ASP A 198 -31.31 26.20 3.21
N ASP A 199 -31.55 25.56 4.36
CA ASP A 199 -30.79 25.71 5.61
C ASP A 199 -29.61 24.73 5.75
N LYS A 200 -29.17 24.07 4.67
CA LYS A 200 -28.10 23.07 4.72
C LYS A 200 -26.73 23.70 5.02
N ILE A 201 -26.11 23.25 6.11
CA ILE A 201 -24.69 23.46 6.40
C ILE A 201 -23.89 22.40 5.64
N VAL A 202 -22.93 22.85 4.83
CA VAL A 202 -22.06 22.03 3.99
C VAL A 202 -20.86 21.58 4.83
N PRO A 203 -20.74 20.30 5.24
CA PRO A 203 -19.69 19.88 6.17
C PRO A 203 -18.29 19.94 5.53
N ASN A 204 -17.37 20.65 6.19
CA ASN A 204 -15.95 20.48 5.92
C ASN A 204 -15.44 19.21 6.62
N TYR A 205 -15.16 18.17 5.85
CA TYR A 205 -14.63 16.89 6.36
C TYR A 205 -13.10 16.86 6.49
N TYR A 206 -12.38 17.77 5.84
CA TYR A 206 -10.91 17.76 5.77
C TYR A 206 -10.26 18.05 7.14
N TYR A 207 -10.86 18.94 7.93
CA TYR A 207 -10.32 19.35 9.24
C TYR A 207 -10.97 18.65 10.46
N LYS A 208 -11.96 17.78 10.25
CA LYS A 208 -12.67 17.09 11.35
C LYS A 208 -11.88 15.90 11.88
N GLU A 209 -12.00 15.67 13.18
CA GLU A 209 -11.39 14.52 13.87
C GLU A 209 -12.16 13.23 13.56
N VAL A 210 -11.49 12.06 13.60
CA VAL A 210 -12.10 10.74 13.33
C VAL A 210 -13.41 10.55 14.11
N GLU A 211 -13.45 10.94 15.39
CA GLU A 211 -14.64 10.85 16.24
C GLU A 211 -15.86 11.62 15.68
N LYS A 212 -15.64 12.76 15.02
CA LYS A 212 -16.68 13.61 14.38
C LYS A 212 -17.01 13.22 12.94
N LEU A 213 -16.50 12.06 12.52
CA LEU A 213 -16.65 11.52 11.17
C LEU A 213 -17.12 10.06 11.19
N VAL A 214 -17.09 9.43 12.36
CA VAL A 214 -17.68 8.11 12.64
C VAL A 214 -18.87 8.20 13.61
N ASP A 215 -19.27 9.39 14.03
CA ASP A 215 -20.48 9.58 14.83
C ASP A 215 -21.77 9.32 14.01
N ASP A 216 -22.84 8.97 14.73
CA ASP A 216 -24.15 8.57 14.19
C ASP A 216 -24.96 9.75 13.62
N THR A 217 -24.28 10.83 13.20
CA THR A 217 -24.90 11.96 12.51
C THR A 217 -24.94 11.68 11.00
N TYR A 218 -25.94 12.21 10.29
CA TYR A 218 -25.99 12.01 8.85
C TYR A 218 -24.87 12.80 8.16
N HIS A 219 -23.86 12.09 7.69
CA HIS A 219 -22.78 12.62 6.85
C HIS A 219 -23.23 12.62 5.37
N PRO A 220 -23.59 13.78 4.79
CA PRO A 220 -24.06 13.87 3.40
C PRO A 220 -22.98 13.48 2.38
N PHE A 221 -23.31 12.51 1.53
CA PHE A 221 -22.49 12.05 0.41
C PHE A 221 -23.32 12.01 -0.88
N ASP A 222 -22.83 12.67 -1.92
CA ASP A 222 -23.38 12.65 -3.27
C ASP A 222 -22.83 11.43 -4.03
N TYR A 223 -23.70 10.47 -4.34
CA TYR A 223 -23.35 9.32 -5.16
C TYR A 223 -23.36 9.65 -6.67
N GLY A 224 -23.79 10.84 -7.07
CA GLY A 224 -24.06 11.20 -8.47
C GLY A 224 -25.28 10.52 -9.09
N TYR A 225 -25.94 9.63 -8.35
CA TYR A 225 -27.11 8.85 -8.76
C TYR A 225 -28.30 9.20 -7.86
N TYR A 226 -29.46 9.46 -8.46
CA TYR A 226 -30.60 10.10 -7.78
C TYR A 226 -31.94 9.34 -7.87
N ASP A 227 -31.99 8.18 -8.52
CA ASP A 227 -33.20 7.34 -8.47
C ASP A 227 -33.22 6.56 -7.15
N GLU A 228 -34.29 6.75 -6.38
CA GLU A 228 -34.48 6.07 -5.09
C GLU A 228 -34.90 4.60 -5.29
N ASN A 229 -35.50 4.26 -6.45
CA ASN A 229 -35.84 2.88 -6.78
C ASN A 229 -34.57 2.07 -7.12
N GLU A 230 -34.50 0.81 -6.69
CA GLU A 230 -33.35 -0.05 -6.96
C GLU A 230 -33.42 -0.73 -8.33
N THR A 231 -32.27 -0.79 -9.02
CA THR A 231 -32.12 -1.60 -10.23
C THR A 231 -32.19 -3.08 -9.87
N MET A 232 -33.38 -3.67 -9.94
CA MET A 232 -33.63 -5.05 -9.52
C MET A 232 -32.96 -6.09 -10.43
N LEU A 233 -31.85 -6.68 -9.98
CA LEU A 233 -31.18 -7.81 -10.64
C LEU A 233 -31.73 -9.14 -10.07
N LYS A 234 -32.70 -9.76 -10.76
CA LYS A 234 -33.43 -10.95 -10.27
C LYS A 234 -32.83 -12.26 -10.77
N ASN A 235 -32.14 -12.21 -11.90
CA ASN A 235 -31.54 -13.37 -12.57
C ASN A 235 -30.17 -13.01 -13.20
N GLU A 236 -29.51 -14.00 -13.81
CA GLU A 236 -28.20 -13.79 -14.43
C GLU A 236 -28.26 -12.94 -15.72
N GLU A 237 -29.33 -13.02 -16.51
CA GLU A 237 -29.52 -12.18 -17.70
C GLU A 237 -29.68 -10.70 -17.33
N ASP A 238 -30.44 -10.39 -16.27
CA ASP A 238 -30.54 -9.03 -15.71
C ASP A 238 -29.15 -8.51 -15.32
N THR A 239 -28.36 -9.36 -14.63
CA THR A 239 -27.03 -9.05 -14.12
C THR A 239 -26.03 -8.82 -15.26
N ILE A 240 -26.05 -9.67 -16.28
CA ILE A 240 -25.24 -9.55 -17.50
C ILE A 240 -25.62 -8.26 -18.25
N SER A 241 -26.91 -8.01 -18.45
CA SER A 241 -27.41 -6.81 -19.13
C SER A 241 -26.99 -5.53 -18.40
N PHE A 242 -27.14 -5.50 -17.07
CA PHE A 242 -26.72 -4.37 -16.24
C PHE A 242 -25.21 -4.08 -16.38
N TYR A 243 -24.34 -5.05 -16.09
CA TYR A 243 -22.90 -4.80 -16.13
C TYR A 243 -22.37 -4.56 -17.54
N LYS A 244 -22.99 -5.16 -18.57
CA LYS A 244 -22.71 -4.84 -19.98
C LYS A 244 -23.03 -3.38 -20.32
N ASN A 245 -24.11 -2.82 -19.78
CA ASN A 245 -24.41 -1.40 -19.90
C ASN A 245 -23.41 -0.55 -19.09
N VAL A 246 -22.99 -0.98 -17.89
CA VAL A 246 -21.98 -0.25 -17.07
C VAL A 246 -20.62 -0.16 -17.78
N VAL A 247 -20.12 -1.24 -18.39
CA VAL A 247 -18.82 -1.21 -19.08
C VAL A 247 -18.85 -0.46 -20.42
N THR A 248 -20.04 -0.23 -20.99
CA THR A 248 -20.25 0.50 -22.25
C THR A 248 -20.84 1.90 -22.11
N SER A 249 -21.26 2.32 -20.89
CA SER A 249 -21.77 3.67 -20.62
C SER A 249 -20.70 4.73 -20.87
N ARG A 250 -21.10 6.00 -20.97
CA ARG A 250 -20.13 7.11 -20.97
C ARG A 250 -19.47 7.25 -19.59
N MET A 251 -18.29 7.88 -19.57
CA MET A 251 -17.60 8.20 -18.31
C MET A 251 -18.34 9.27 -17.48
N ASP A 252 -19.12 10.13 -18.14
CA ASP A 252 -19.96 11.15 -17.49
C ASP A 252 -21.40 10.66 -17.21
N GLU A 253 -21.62 9.34 -17.21
CA GLU A 253 -22.85 8.67 -16.78
C GLU A 253 -22.53 7.81 -15.53
N VAL A 254 -23.39 7.91 -14.50
CA VAL A 254 -23.17 7.26 -13.20
C VAL A 254 -23.99 5.97 -13.10
N PRO A 255 -23.37 4.80 -12.85
CA PRO A 255 -24.08 3.54 -12.56
C PRO A 255 -24.92 3.59 -11.28
N ASP A 256 -25.81 2.61 -11.10
CA ASP A 256 -26.48 2.41 -9.82
C ASP A 256 -25.46 1.98 -8.74
N PRO A 257 -25.19 2.79 -7.70
CA PRO A 257 -24.12 2.52 -6.74
C PRO A 257 -24.41 1.31 -5.84
N ARG A 258 -25.64 0.79 -5.81
CA ARG A 258 -26.00 -0.45 -5.09
C ARG A 258 -25.35 -1.69 -5.69
N HIS A 259 -24.96 -1.60 -6.96
CA HIS A 259 -24.27 -2.64 -7.72
C HIS A 259 -22.84 -2.22 -8.08
N ARG A 260 -22.19 -1.39 -7.25
CA ARG A 260 -20.80 -0.98 -7.45
C ARG A 260 -19.84 -2.17 -7.38
N ARG A 261 -18.82 -2.13 -8.24
CA ARG A 261 -17.82 -3.20 -8.35
C ARG A 261 -16.65 -2.93 -7.41
N ILE A 262 -15.88 -3.97 -7.10
CA ILE A 262 -14.62 -3.88 -6.38
C ILE A 262 -13.51 -4.65 -7.09
N PHE A 263 -12.36 -4.01 -7.31
CA PHE A 263 -11.22 -4.57 -8.06
C PHE A 263 -9.97 -4.72 -7.18
N SER A 264 -9.15 -5.74 -7.46
CA SER A 264 -7.81 -5.92 -6.86
C SER A 264 -6.72 -5.65 -7.89
N PHE A 265 -5.80 -4.73 -7.58
CA PHE A 265 -4.63 -4.42 -8.41
C PHE A 265 -3.34 -4.80 -7.65
N ILE A 266 -2.69 -5.90 -8.05
CA ILE A 266 -1.52 -6.46 -7.36
C ILE A 266 -0.30 -6.62 -8.27
N LEU A 267 0.90 -6.59 -7.67
CA LEU A 267 2.18 -6.92 -8.31
C LEU A 267 2.49 -8.42 -8.13
N PHE A 268 2.80 -9.14 -9.22
CA PHE A 268 3.33 -10.50 -9.18
C PHE A 268 4.80 -10.55 -9.62
N ASN A 269 5.60 -11.40 -8.97
CA ASN A 269 6.97 -11.69 -9.37
C ASN A 269 7.21 -13.20 -9.58
N THR A 270 7.03 -14.02 -8.54
CA THR A 270 7.28 -15.47 -8.52
C THR A 270 6.44 -16.28 -7.53
N GLU A 271 5.60 -15.62 -6.71
CA GLU A 271 4.99 -16.16 -5.50
C GLU A 271 3.68 -16.92 -5.82
N PHE A 272 3.81 -18.00 -6.60
CA PHE A 272 2.70 -18.81 -7.14
C PHE A 272 1.76 -19.40 -6.08
N ASP A 273 2.32 -19.87 -4.98
CA ASP A 273 1.61 -20.39 -3.81
C ASP A 273 0.73 -19.33 -3.13
N LEU A 274 1.22 -18.09 -3.09
CA LEU A 274 0.54 -16.94 -2.52
C LEU A 274 -0.52 -16.36 -3.47
N LEU A 275 -0.29 -16.41 -4.78
CA LEU A 275 -1.29 -16.03 -5.79
C LEU A 275 -2.46 -17.03 -5.85
N ASP A 276 -2.18 -18.33 -5.75
CA ASP A 276 -3.21 -19.37 -5.60
C ASP A 276 -4.12 -19.07 -4.39
N LEU A 277 -3.53 -18.71 -3.23
CA LEU A 277 -4.29 -18.28 -2.06
C LEU A 277 -5.09 -17.00 -2.29
N TYR A 278 -4.49 -15.96 -2.89
CA TYR A 278 -5.13 -14.66 -3.08
C TYR A 278 -6.35 -14.76 -4.01
N LEU A 279 -6.22 -15.51 -5.11
CA LEU A 279 -7.34 -15.79 -5.99
C LEU A 279 -8.43 -16.59 -5.26
N THR A 280 -8.04 -17.62 -4.50
CA THR A 280 -8.97 -18.49 -3.76
C THR A 280 -9.75 -17.73 -2.70
N GLU A 281 -9.08 -16.90 -1.89
CA GLU A 281 -9.67 -16.12 -0.80
C GLU A 281 -10.71 -15.10 -1.29
N TYR A 282 -10.48 -14.45 -2.44
CA TYR A 282 -11.28 -13.29 -2.85
C TYR A 282 -12.15 -13.48 -4.09
N TYR A 283 -12.19 -14.67 -4.71
CA TYR A 283 -12.92 -14.90 -5.96
C TYR A 283 -14.43 -14.57 -5.89
N GLU A 284 -15.09 -14.75 -4.74
CA GLU A 284 -16.50 -14.34 -4.56
C GLU A 284 -16.70 -12.83 -4.32
N ILE A 285 -15.62 -12.09 -4.05
CA ILE A 285 -15.68 -10.72 -3.53
C ILE A 285 -15.24 -9.69 -4.58
N PHE A 286 -14.05 -9.87 -5.16
CA PHE A 286 -13.59 -9.02 -6.27
C PHE A 286 -14.32 -9.39 -7.57
N ASP A 287 -14.60 -8.37 -8.37
CA ASP A 287 -15.18 -8.56 -9.70
C ASP A 287 -14.06 -8.82 -10.74
N TYR A 288 -12.89 -8.20 -10.57
CA TYR A 288 -11.67 -8.51 -11.34
C TYR A 288 -10.40 -8.42 -10.48
N PHE A 289 -9.41 -9.22 -10.87
CA PHE A 289 -8.02 -9.17 -10.42
C PHE A 289 -7.15 -8.66 -11.57
N VAL A 290 -6.57 -7.46 -11.45
CA VAL A 290 -5.56 -6.96 -12.38
C VAL A 290 -4.18 -7.29 -11.81
N ILE A 291 -3.47 -8.18 -12.49
CA ILE A 291 -2.20 -8.73 -12.02
C ILE A 291 -1.09 -8.20 -12.92
N TYR A 292 -0.27 -7.32 -12.37
CA TYR A 292 0.93 -6.81 -13.04
C TYR A 292 2.03 -7.86 -13.04
N GLU A 293 2.70 -8.02 -14.18
CA GLU A 293 3.97 -8.73 -14.27
C GLU A 293 4.99 -7.92 -15.07
N SER A 294 6.28 -8.07 -14.76
CA SER A 294 7.40 -7.48 -15.51
C SER A 294 8.30 -8.58 -16.08
N ASN A 295 8.87 -8.36 -17.27
CA ASN A 295 9.94 -9.20 -17.83
C ASN A 295 11.33 -8.88 -17.25
N ALA A 296 11.39 -8.06 -16.19
CA ALA A 296 12.57 -7.81 -15.39
C ALA A 296 12.25 -7.67 -13.89
N THR A 297 13.18 -8.05 -13.03
CA THR A 297 13.11 -7.83 -11.58
C THR A 297 13.26 -6.35 -11.22
N PHE A 298 12.81 -5.94 -10.03
CA PHE A 298 13.09 -4.60 -9.51
C PHE A 298 14.61 -4.39 -9.31
N SER A 299 15.33 -5.45 -8.92
CA SER A 299 16.81 -5.48 -8.91
C SER A 299 17.48 -5.39 -10.31
N GLY A 300 16.72 -5.32 -11.40
CA GLY A 300 17.21 -5.03 -12.74
C GLY A 300 17.91 -6.17 -13.46
N LYS A 301 17.39 -7.39 -13.31
CA LYS A 301 17.77 -8.55 -14.11
C LYS A 301 16.58 -8.91 -15.01
N PRO A 302 16.77 -9.33 -16.27
CA PRO A 302 15.71 -9.98 -17.04
C PRO A 302 15.14 -11.18 -16.26
N LYS A 303 13.85 -11.45 -16.44
CA LYS A 303 13.19 -12.67 -15.95
C LYS A 303 12.14 -13.17 -16.97
N PRO A 304 11.79 -14.46 -16.94
CA PRO A 304 10.59 -14.95 -17.62
C PRO A 304 9.32 -14.24 -17.12
N LEU A 305 8.33 -14.10 -18.01
CA LEU A 305 6.97 -13.69 -17.67
C LEU A 305 6.20 -14.89 -17.11
N TYR A 306 6.65 -15.41 -15.96
CA TYR A 306 6.16 -16.64 -15.33
C TYR A 306 4.63 -16.69 -15.22
N PHE A 307 3.98 -15.68 -14.64
CA PHE A 307 2.52 -15.68 -14.46
C PHE A 307 1.78 -15.60 -15.80
N THR A 308 2.24 -14.73 -16.70
CA THR A 308 1.66 -14.55 -18.04
C THR A 308 1.74 -15.85 -18.84
N ARG A 309 2.88 -16.56 -18.76
CA ARG A 309 3.05 -17.88 -19.36
C ARG A 309 2.15 -18.91 -18.70
N THR A 310 2.04 -18.94 -17.37
CA THR A 310 1.13 -19.87 -16.66
C THR A 310 -0.32 -19.69 -17.10
N LEU A 311 -0.78 -18.46 -17.37
CA LEU A 311 -2.14 -18.15 -17.82
C LEU A 311 -2.44 -18.52 -19.28
N LEU A 312 -1.40 -18.64 -20.12
CA LEU A 312 -1.49 -18.95 -21.56
C LEU A 312 -1.13 -20.40 -21.90
N GLU A 313 -0.19 -21.00 -21.18
CA GLU A 313 0.42 -22.30 -21.48
C GLU A 313 -0.05 -23.43 -20.55
N THR A 314 -0.78 -23.11 -19.47
CA THR A 314 -1.23 -24.10 -18.47
C THR A 314 -2.69 -23.89 -18.04
N ASP A 315 -3.27 -24.93 -17.44
CA ASP A 315 -4.62 -24.91 -16.87
C ASP A 315 -4.68 -24.41 -15.41
N ARG A 316 -3.57 -23.99 -14.77
CA ARG A 316 -3.51 -23.63 -13.32
C ARG A 316 -4.63 -22.68 -12.90
N TYR A 317 -4.82 -21.60 -13.65
CA TYR A 317 -5.77 -20.55 -13.32
C TYR A 317 -7.13 -20.71 -14.02
N LYS A 318 -7.42 -21.85 -14.65
CA LYS A 318 -8.65 -22.09 -15.43
C LYS A 318 -9.95 -21.75 -14.70
N LYS A 319 -9.99 -21.97 -13.37
CA LYS A 319 -11.13 -21.69 -12.49
C LYS A 319 -11.34 -20.22 -12.13
N PHE A 320 -10.31 -19.39 -12.31
CA PHE A 320 -10.27 -17.98 -11.91
C PHE A 320 -10.14 -17.04 -13.13
N LYS A 321 -9.94 -17.61 -14.33
CA LYS A 321 -9.54 -16.91 -15.56
C LYS A 321 -10.62 -15.95 -16.08
N ASP A 322 -11.89 -16.15 -15.72
CA ASP A 322 -13.01 -15.26 -16.03
C ASP A 322 -12.99 -13.94 -15.23
N LYS A 323 -12.09 -13.80 -14.25
CA LYS A 323 -11.86 -12.57 -13.49
C LYS A 323 -10.43 -12.03 -13.55
N ILE A 324 -9.50 -12.74 -14.19
CA ILE A 324 -8.08 -12.38 -14.22
C ILE A 324 -7.77 -11.53 -15.45
N ILE A 325 -7.33 -10.29 -15.21
CA ILE A 325 -6.75 -9.41 -16.22
C ILE A 325 -5.24 -9.40 -16.02
N ALA A 326 -4.50 -10.03 -16.94
CA ALA A 326 -3.04 -10.02 -16.90
C ALA A 326 -2.49 -8.75 -17.57
N PHE A 327 -1.63 -8.03 -16.84
CA PHE A 327 -0.92 -6.85 -17.34
C PHE A 327 0.62 -7.07 -17.31
N PRO A 328 1.16 -7.80 -18.30
CA PRO A 328 2.60 -7.84 -18.53
C PRO A 328 3.10 -6.50 -19.09
N LEU A 329 4.01 -5.84 -18.38
CA LEU A 329 4.75 -4.70 -18.87
C LEU A 329 6.14 -5.15 -19.36
N PRO A 330 6.42 -5.09 -20.68
CA PRO A 330 7.79 -5.23 -21.17
C PRO A 330 8.61 -4.01 -20.72
N VAL A 331 9.72 -4.24 -20.03
CA VAL A 331 10.66 -3.19 -19.67
C VAL A 331 11.65 -3.02 -20.82
N ASP A 332 11.32 -2.15 -21.79
CA ASP A 332 12.11 -1.85 -23.00
C ASP A 332 13.62 -1.63 -22.75
N ARG A 333 13.94 -1.18 -21.53
CA ARG A 333 15.28 -0.85 -21.04
C ARG A 333 15.39 -1.17 -19.56
N VAL A 334 15.84 -2.38 -19.23
CA VAL A 334 16.05 -2.90 -17.88
C VAL A 334 17.01 -2.01 -17.08
N CYS A 335 17.93 -1.31 -17.75
CA CYS A 335 18.96 -0.48 -17.11
C CYS A 335 18.60 1.01 -17.01
N LYS A 336 17.56 1.48 -17.71
CA LYS A 336 17.07 2.89 -17.69
C LYS A 336 16.79 3.41 -16.28
N PHE A 337 16.44 2.52 -15.35
CA PHE A 337 16.05 2.82 -13.97
C PHE A 337 16.90 2.07 -12.94
N TYR A 338 18.17 1.78 -13.26
CA TYR A 338 18.99 0.90 -12.43
C TYR A 338 19.58 1.56 -11.16
N ARG A 339 19.51 2.90 -11.05
CA ARG A 339 20.26 3.66 -10.02
C ARG A 339 19.57 3.73 -8.65
N GLU A 340 18.24 3.62 -8.60
CA GLU A 340 17.47 3.68 -7.36
C GLU A 340 16.50 2.49 -7.31
N PRO A 341 16.63 1.53 -6.37
CA PRO A 341 15.90 0.25 -6.45
C PRO A 341 14.37 0.39 -6.49
N PHE A 342 13.82 1.36 -5.77
CA PHE A 342 12.37 1.61 -5.70
C PHE A 342 11.80 2.31 -6.94
N SER A 343 12.63 2.95 -7.79
CA SER A 343 12.16 3.74 -8.94
C SER A 343 11.29 2.93 -9.91
N LYS A 344 11.67 1.67 -10.18
CA LYS A 344 10.93 0.72 -11.02
C LYS A 344 9.63 0.25 -10.39
N GLU A 345 9.65 0.03 -9.08
CA GLU A 345 8.49 -0.39 -8.31
C GLU A 345 7.44 0.73 -8.31
N HIS A 346 7.85 1.98 -8.08
CA HIS A 346 6.98 3.15 -8.16
C HIS A 346 6.36 3.32 -9.56
N LEU A 347 7.12 3.09 -10.63
CA LEU A 347 6.62 3.09 -12.00
C LEU A 347 5.60 1.96 -12.26
N ALA A 348 5.93 0.73 -11.86
CA ALA A 348 5.03 -0.43 -11.97
C ALA A 348 3.67 -0.16 -11.31
N ARG A 349 3.67 0.37 -10.09
CA ARG A 349 2.44 0.73 -9.33
C ARG A 349 1.61 1.81 -10.03
N ARG A 350 2.26 2.91 -10.47
CA ARG A 350 1.61 4.00 -11.23
C ARG A 350 0.90 3.47 -12.49
N GLN A 351 1.60 2.64 -13.26
CA GLN A 351 1.10 2.09 -14.52
C GLN A 351 0.01 1.03 -14.30
N LEU A 352 0.16 0.18 -13.28
CA LEU A 352 -0.87 -0.79 -12.87
C LEU A 352 -2.18 -0.10 -12.48
N ILE A 353 -2.13 1.00 -11.71
CA ILE A 353 -3.36 1.71 -11.32
C ILE A 353 -4.06 2.33 -12.54
N GLU A 354 -3.33 3.04 -13.42
CA GLU A 354 -3.93 3.58 -14.66
C GLU A 354 -4.55 2.46 -15.51
N MET A 355 -3.75 1.45 -15.84
CA MET A 355 -4.14 0.44 -16.82
C MET A 355 -5.14 -0.56 -16.24
N GLY A 356 -5.14 -0.80 -14.93
CA GLY A 356 -6.16 -1.55 -14.23
C GLY A 356 -7.53 -0.87 -14.30
N LEU A 357 -7.62 0.42 -13.98
CA LEU A 357 -8.87 1.20 -14.08
C LEU A 357 -9.43 1.23 -15.51
N ARG A 358 -8.54 1.35 -16.50
CA ARG A 358 -8.88 1.27 -17.92
C ARG A 358 -9.37 -0.12 -18.32
N ALA A 359 -8.70 -1.18 -17.86
CA ALA A 359 -9.00 -2.55 -18.26
C ALA A 359 -10.36 -3.03 -17.75
N VAL A 360 -10.66 -2.78 -16.47
CA VAL A 360 -11.95 -3.12 -15.83
C VAL A 360 -13.11 -2.20 -16.26
N GLN A 361 -12.84 -1.22 -17.14
CA GLN A 361 -13.77 -0.17 -17.53
C GLN A 361 -14.40 0.51 -16.31
N ALA A 362 -13.59 1.04 -15.39
CA ALA A 362 -14.08 1.68 -14.17
C ALA A 362 -15.03 2.86 -14.47
N ARG A 363 -15.99 3.09 -13.58
CA ARG A 363 -17.03 4.14 -13.60
C ARG A 363 -17.20 4.73 -12.20
N HIS A 364 -17.83 5.90 -12.10
CA HIS A 364 -17.98 6.61 -10.83
C HIS A 364 -18.61 5.71 -9.75
N GLY A 365 -17.97 5.62 -8.58
CA GLY A 365 -18.45 4.83 -7.45
C GLY A 365 -17.95 3.37 -7.40
N ASP A 366 -17.28 2.86 -8.45
CA ASP A 366 -16.52 1.60 -8.35
C ASP A 366 -15.39 1.75 -7.32
N ILE A 367 -15.11 0.69 -6.57
CA ILE A 367 -14.07 0.62 -5.56
C ILE A 367 -12.86 -0.15 -6.12
N PHE A 368 -11.65 0.22 -5.74
CA PHE A 368 -10.46 -0.55 -6.11
C PHE A 368 -9.36 -0.49 -5.05
N LEU A 369 -8.65 -1.61 -4.96
CA LEU A 369 -7.59 -1.86 -3.99
C LEU A 369 -6.25 -1.93 -4.71
N HIS A 370 -5.21 -1.26 -4.19
CA HIS A 370 -3.83 -1.49 -4.62
C HIS A 370 -2.97 -1.99 -3.45
N GLY A 371 -2.39 -3.18 -3.63
CA GLY A 371 -1.51 -3.83 -2.67
C GLY A 371 -0.31 -4.51 -3.33
N ASP A 372 0.56 -5.03 -2.49
CA ASP A 372 1.42 -6.16 -2.86
C ASP A 372 0.67 -7.48 -2.59
N LEU A 373 1.09 -8.55 -3.27
CA LEU A 373 0.42 -9.86 -3.21
C LEU A 373 0.45 -10.49 -1.80
N ASP A 374 1.36 -10.05 -0.93
CA ASP A 374 1.49 -10.45 0.47
C ASP A 374 0.61 -9.62 1.43
N GLU A 375 -0.25 -8.74 0.93
CA GLU A 375 -1.10 -7.84 1.73
C GLU A 375 -2.58 -8.22 1.62
N PHE A 376 -2.99 -9.20 2.43
CA PHE A 376 -4.36 -9.72 2.43
C PHE A 376 -5.28 -8.85 3.30
N VAL A 377 -6.39 -8.36 2.75
CA VAL A 377 -7.48 -7.68 3.49
C VAL A 377 -8.47 -8.72 4.00
N LYS A 378 -9.13 -8.48 5.14
CA LYS A 378 -10.17 -9.39 5.62
C LYS A 378 -11.43 -9.36 4.74
N PRO A 379 -11.93 -10.54 4.30
CA PRO A 379 -13.14 -10.67 3.49
C PRO A 379 -14.34 -9.86 3.98
N HIS A 380 -14.61 -9.92 5.29
CA HIS A 380 -15.75 -9.27 5.94
C HIS A 380 -15.68 -7.72 5.96
N ILE A 381 -14.54 -7.11 5.62
CA ILE A 381 -14.46 -5.64 5.45
C ILE A 381 -14.79 -5.27 4.01
N LEU A 382 -14.21 -6.00 3.03
CA LEU A 382 -14.44 -5.80 1.60
C LEU A 382 -15.93 -5.94 1.23
N THR A 383 -16.64 -6.93 1.79
CA THR A 383 -18.08 -7.10 1.52
C THR A 383 -18.92 -5.98 2.11
N ARG A 384 -18.64 -5.56 3.36
CA ARG A 384 -19.32 -4.43 4.03
C ARG A 384 -19.19 -3.13 3.23
N ILE A 385 -17.99 -2.75 2.79
CA ILE A 385 -17.80 -1.50 2.01
C ILE A 385 -18.36 -1.59 0.58
N LYS A 386 -18.38 -2.77 -0.05
CA LYS A 386 -19.02 -2.98 -1.36
C LYS A 386 -20.53 -2.78 -1.27
N LYS A 387 -21.17 -3.40 -0.27
CA LYS A 387 -22.64 -3.52 -0.15
C LYS A 387 -23.32 -2.37 0.62
N CYS A 388 -22.65 -1.83 1.64
CA CYS A 388 -23.21 -0.79 2.51
C CYS A 388 -22.55 0.57 2.25
N GLY A 389 -23.30 1.64 2.47
CA GLY A 389 -22.83 3.03 2.41
C GLY A 389 -22.82 3.71 3.79
N GLY A 390 -22.49 4.99 3.80
CA GLY A 390 -22.27 5.77 5.03
C GLY A 390 -20.80 5.85 5.46
N TRP A 391 -19.86 5.41 4.63
CA TRP A 391 -18.41 5.45 4.90
C TRP A 391 -17.63 6.29 3.89
N GLU A 392 -18.24 6.63 2.76
CA GLU A 392 -17.58 7.21 1.58
C GLU A 392 -17.04 8.63 1.83
N HIS A 393 -17.67 9.37 2.75
CA HIS A 393 -17.24 10.71 3.19
C HIS A 393 -15.89 10.71 3.91
N LEU A 394 -15.49 9.57 4.50
CA LEU A 394 -14.17 9.40 5.11
C LEU A 394 -13.03 9.52 4.09
N GLN A 395 -13.34 9.38 2.80
CA GLN A 395 -12.39 9.45 1.70
C GLN A 395 -12.65 10.69 0.83
N ALA A 396 -13.75 10.69 0.05
CA ALA A 396 -14.02 11.69 -0.99
C ALA A 396 -14.85 12.90 -0.49
N GLY A 397 -15.00 13.07 0.82
CA GLY A 397 -15.78 14.16 1.42
C GLY A 397 -17.25 14.14 1.00
N ILE A 398 -17.80 15.25 0.51
CA ILE A 398 -19.19 15.28 -0.01
C ILE A 398 -19.32 14.51 -1.34
N GLY A 399 -18.22 14.21 -2.03
CA GLY A 399 -18.22 13.40 -3.25
C GLY A 399 -18.97 14.02 -4.43
N GLY A 400 -19.55 13.16 -5.26
CA GLY A 400 -20.52 13.52 -6.29
C GLY A 400 -20.14 13.22 -7.72
N GLY A 401 -21.16 12.88 -8.51
CA GLY A 401 -20.99 12.44 -9.89
C GLY A 401 -20.39 13.50 -10.82
N PRO A 402 -19.79 13.06 -11.95
CA PRO A 402 -19.48 13.95 -13.06
C PRO A 402 -20.75 14.62 -13.59
N GLN A 403 -20.62 15.86 -14.08
CA GLN A 403 -21.65 16.49 -14.89
C GLN A 403 -21.61 15.92 -16.31
N SER A 404 -22.78 15.58 -16.87
CA SER A 404 -22.85 15.15 -18.27
C SER A 404 -22.51 16.30 -19.22
N SER A 405 -21.55 16.03 -20.10
CA SER A 405 -21.08 16.87 -21.21
C SER A 405 -21.83 16.61 -22.52
N ARG A 406 -22.69 15.58 -22.56
CA ARG A 406 -23.45 15.16 -23.74
C ARG A 406 -24.38 16.23 -24.33
N LEU A 407 -24.86 17.17 -23.51
CA LEU A 407 -25.89 18.16 -23.88
C LEU A 407 -25.47 19.61 -23.61
N LYS A 408 -24.32 19.85 -22.98
CA LYS A 408 -23.87 21.19 -22.58
C LYS A 408 -22.36 21.24 -22.41
N LYS A 409 -21.80 22.43 -22.54
CA LYS A 409 -20.41 22.69 -22.14
C LYS A 409 -20.23 22.46 -20.63
N VAL A 410 -19.33 21.55 -20.29
CA VAL A 410 -18.80 21.34 -18.94
C VAL A 410 -17.33 21.77 -18.97
N ASP A 411 -16.95 22.71 -18.10
CA ASP A 411 -15.56 23.15 -18.02
C ASP A 411 -14.68 22.05 -17.39
N SER A 412 -13.46 21.88 -17.92
CA SER A 412 -12.47 20.90 -17.43
C SER A 412 -11.08 21.52 -17.30
N TYR A 413 -10.42 21.32 -16.16
CA TYR A 413 -9.04 21.78 -15.93
C TYR A 413 -8.00 20.94 -16.69
N LEU A 414 -8.33 19.74 -17.15
CA LEU A 414 -7.47 18.99 -18.09
C LEU A 414 -7.42 19.67 -19.47
N GLN A 415 -8.43 20.49 -19.80
CA GLN A 415 -8.51 21.25 -21.05
C GLN A 415 -8.03 22.71 -20.87
N ASP A 416 -8.55 23.45 -19.88
CA ASP A 416 -8.09 24.82 -19.61
C ASP A 416 -6.79 24.83 -18.78
N LYS A 417 -5.67 24.75 -19.50
CA LYS A 417 -4.30 24.89 -18.96
C LYS A 417 -4.02 26.24 -18.29
N LYS A 418 -4.77 27.30 -18.58
CA LYS A 418 -4.61 28.62 -17.95
C LYS A 418 -5.32 28.66 -16.60
N LEU A 419 -6.47 28.01 -16.47
CA LEU A 419 -7.21 27.89 -15.21
C LEU A 419 -6.63 26.79 -14.30
N ASN A 420 -6.19 25.65 -14.84
CA ASN A 420 -5.47 24.58 -14.12
C ASN A 420 -4.23 25.12 -13.37
N ARG A 421 -3.47 26.02 -14.00
CA ARG A 421 -2.32 26.74 -13.38
C ARG A 421 -2.70 27.75 -12.29
N LYS A 422 -3.98 28.10 -12.14
CA LYS A 422 -4.49 28.98 -11.07
C LYS A 422 -5.09 28.21 -9.89
N LEU A 423 -5.32 26.90 -10.03
CA LEU A 423 -5.86 26.09 -8.93
C LEU A 423 -4.79 25.92 -7.85
N GLU A 424 -5.19 26.19 -6.60
CA GLU A 424 -4.39 25.90 -5.40
C GLU A 424 -3.94 24.45 -5.42
N ARG A 425 -2.72 24.17 -4.95
CA ARG A 425 -2.18 22.81 -4.89
C ARG A 425 -2.13 22.29 -3.46
N ASP A 426 -2.51 21.03 -3.31
CA ASP A 426 -2.41 20.30 -2.05
C ASP A 426 -0.95 19.99 -1.68
N LYS A 427 -0.76 19.25 -0.58
CA LYS A 427 0.57 18.82 -0.10
C LYS A 427 1.30 17.83 -1.03
N TYR A 428 0.65 17.36 -2.10
CA TYR A 428 1.17 16.40 -3.07
C TYR A 428 1.41 17.01 -4.46
N GLY A 429 0.80 18.17 -4.77
CA GLY A 429 0.93 18.90 -6.03
C GLY A 429 -0.35 18.94 -6.88
N PHE A 430 -1.44 18.35 -6.39
CA PHE A 430 -2.70 18.23 -7.12
C PHE A 430 -3.61 19.44 -6.96
N PRO A 431 -4.44 19.78 -7.97
CA PRO A 431 -5.48 20.78 -7.81
C PRO A 431 -6.34 20.42 -6.61
N LYS A 432 -6.38 21.30 -5.62
CA LYS A 432 -7.13 21.09 -4.38
C LYS A 432 -8.62 21.09 -4.70
N LEU A 433 -9.18 19.90 -4.84
CA LEU A 433 -10.61 19.68 -4.93
C LEU A 433 -11.21 19.97 -3.55
N VAL A 434 -12.38 20.63 -3.49
CA VAL A 434 -13.01 21.02 -2.22
C VAL A 434 -13.70 19.83 -1.52
N TYR A 435 -13.55 18.64 -2.10
CA TYR A 435 -14.05 17.36 -1.62
C TYR A 435 -12.88 16.36 -1.68
N ASP A 436 -12.20 16.20 -0.56
CA ASP A 436 -11.23 15.15 -0.25
C ASP A 436 -11.01 15.23 1.27
N ARG A 437 -10.92 14.08 1.95
CA ARG A 437 -10.39 13.98 3.32
C ARG A 437 -9.10 13.16 3.30
N GLU A 438 -9.17 11.97 2.73
CA GLU A 438 -8.05 11.06 2.51
C GLU A 438 -8.10 10.63 1.04
N LEU A 439 -6.98 10.67 0.32
CA LEU A 439 -6.92 10.20 -1.08
C LEU A 439 -7.16 8.67 -1.20
N SER A 440 -6.83 7.93 -0.15
CA SER A 440 -7.06 6.49 -0.01
C SER A 440 -7.10 6.12 1.47
N ILE A 441 -7.73 4.99 1.81
CA ILE A 441 -7.80 4.48 3.19
C ILE A 441 -7.02 3.16 3.27
N GLY A 442 -6.20 2.99 4.32
CA GLY A 442 -5.39 1.79 4.54
C GLY A 442 -6.00 0.82 5.55
N PHE A 443 -5.56 -0.43 5.52
CA PHE A 443 -5.95 -1.50 6.46
C PHE A 443 -4.85 -1.75 7.49
N LEU A 444 -5.14 -1.63 8.80
CA LEU A 444 -4.17 -1.92 9.86
C LEU A 444 -3.98 -3.43 9.99
N ASN A 445 -3.00 -3.95 9.26
CA ASN A 445 -2.72 -5.37 9.13
C ASN A 445 -1.69 -5.84 10.16
N TRP A 446 -1.85 -7.09 10.60
CA TRP A 446 -0.87 -7.78 11.43
C TRP A 446 0.28 -8.27 10.56
N PHE A 447 1.51 -7.83 10.85
CA PHE A 447 2.70 -8.31 10.17
C PHE A 447 3.12 -9.65 10.78
N TYR A 448 3.00 -10.71 9.99
CA TYR A 448 3.49 -12.03 10.32
C TYR A 448 4.80 -12.30 9.57
N GLU A 449 5.73 -13.00 10.21
CA GLU A 449 7.05 -13.30 9.65
C GLU A 449 7.24 -14.83 9.57
N TYR A 450 7.43 -15.33 8.34
CA TYR A 450 7.61 -16.74 7.99
C TYR A 450 6.38 -17.68 8.19
N SER A 451 5.57 -17.51 9.24
CA SER A 451 4.32 -18.25 9.52
C SER A 451 3.34 -17.46 10.40
N PHE A 452 2.08 -17.88 10.49
CA PHE A 452 1.06 -17.22 11.34
C PHE A 452 1.26 -17.39 12.85
N GLU A 453 2.24 -18.21 13.27
CA GLU A 453 2.64 -18.36 14.68
C GLU A 453 3.62 -17.25 15.13
N ILE A 454 4.07 -16.37 14.22
CA ILE A 454 5.15 -15.40 14.47
C ILE A 454 4.71 -14.01 14.00
N VAL A 455 4.55 -13.05 14.92
CA VAL A 455 3.96 -11.72 14.67
C VAL A 455 4.84 -10.57 15.21
N GLU A 456 4.87 -9.41 14.55
CA GLU A 456 5.78 -8.31 14.91
C GLU A 456 5.48 -7.71 16.30
N ASP A 457 4.20 -7.53 16.61
CA ASP A 457 3.67 -7.08 17.89
C ASP A 457 2.35 -7.84 18.10
N SER A 458 2.22 -8.61 19.18
CA SER A 458 1.01 -9.41 19.47
C SER A 458 -0.17 -8.58 20.00
N SER A 459 0.01 -7.26 20.17
CA SER A 459 -0.98 -6.34 20.72
C SER A 459 -1.52 -5.30 19.73
N ILE A 460 -0.88 -5.10 18.56
CA ILE A 460 -1.40 -4.24 17.48
C ILE A 460 -0.88 -4.65 16.09
N GLY A 461 -1.71 -4.49 15.05
CA GLY A 461 -1.23 -4.52 13.67
C GLY A 461 -0.26 -3.36 13.39
N THR A 462 0.82 -3.63 12.64
CA THR A 462 1.98 -2.73 12.55
C THR A 462 2.11 -1.98 11.21
N THR A 463 1.46 -2.49 10.16
CA THR A 463 1.43 -1.87 8.82
C THR A 463 0.01 -1.46 8.42
N ALA A 464 -0.14 -0.38 7.66
CA ALA A 464 -1.45 0.12 7.22
C ALA A 464 -1.63 -0.07 5.71
N LYS A 465 -1.66 -1.34 5.28
CA LYS A 465 -1.64 -1.79 3.89
C LYS A 465 -2.51 -3.02 3.71
N PRO A 466 -3.10 -3.27 2.52
CA PRO A 466 -3.02 -2.48 1.29
C PRO A 466 -3.92 -1.22 1.35
N ASP A 467 -4.14 -0.54 0.23
CA ASP A 467 -4.85 0.74 0.17
C ASP A 467 -6.06 0.72 -0.77
N ILE A 468 -7.15 1.37 -0.36
CA ILE A 468 -8.41 1.40 -1.10
C ILE A 468 -8.83 2.80 -1.53
N ALA A 469 -9.41 2.89 -2.73
CA ALA A 469 -9.92 4.12 -3.33
C ALA A 469 -11.27 3.87 -4.03
N ILE A 470 -12.12 4.90 -4.05
CA ILE A 470 -13.28 5.02 -4.92
C ILE A 470 -12.79 5.67 -6.22
N PHE A 471 -13.19 5.13 -7.37
CA PHE A 471 -12.96 5.77 -8.65
C PHE A 471 -13.96 6.91 -8.84
N ASP A 472 -13.45 8.14 -8.91
CA ASP A 472 -14.24 9.33 -9.18
C ASP A 472 -14.05 9.79 -10.64
N ALA A 473 -15.07 9.55 -11.45
CA ALA A 473 -15.09 10.03 -12.84
C ALA A 473 -15.04 11.57 -12.96
N ARG A 474 -15.45 12.36 -11.96
CA ARG A 474 -15.37 13.84 -11.99
C ARG A 474 -13.90 14.27 -12.01
N ARG A 475 -13.06 13.73 -11.11
CA ARG A 475 -11.59 13.84 -11.11
C ARG A 475 -10.96 13.27 -12.39
N ALA A 476 -11.45 12.14 -12.90
CA ALA A 476 -10.91 11.49 -14.10
C ALA A 476 -11.08 12.34 -15.38
N LEU A 477 -12.25 12.97 -15.52
CA LEU A 477 -12.60 13.90 -16.60
C LEU A 477 -12.08 15.34 -16.38
N GLY A 478 -11.44 15.59 -15.24
CA GLY A 478 -10.89 16.89 -14.87
C GLY A 478 -11.95 17.97 -14.64
N GLN A 479 -13.18 17.58 -14.27
CA GLN A 479 -14.29 18.51 -14.11
C GLN A 479 -14.17 19.29 -12.79
N TYR A 480 -14.59 20.55 -12.82
CA TYR A 480 -14.50 21.40 -11.63
C TYR A 480 -15.43 20.93 -10.49
N PRO A 481 -15.00 21.09 -9.22
CA PRO A 481 -15.93 21.05 -8.10
C PRO A 481 -17.09 22.04 -8.35
N ILE A 482 -18.33 21.57 -8.14
CA ILE A 482 -19.44 22.49 -7.90
C ILE A 482 -19.07 23.25 -6.62
N ARG A 483 -19.03 24.59 -6.71
CA ARG A 483 -18.76 25.43 -5.54
C ARG A 483 -19.98 25.43 -4.63
N TYR A 484 -20.02 24.48 -3.71
CA TYR A 484 -20.79 24.64 -2.50
C TYR A 484 -20.21 25.84 -1.72
N ASN A 485 -21.08 26.74 -1.25
CA ASN A 485 -20.67 27.78 -0.32
C ASN A 485 -20.55 27.15 1.07
N TYR A 486 -19.32 26.86 1.48
CA TYR A 486 -19.03 26.38 2.84
C TYR A 486 -19.37 27.51 3.82
N THR A 487 -20.24 27.19 4.77
CA THR A 487 -20.74 28.14 5.79
C THR A 487 -19.67 28.36 6.84
N GLU A 488 -19.32 29.61 7.12
CA GLU A 488 -18.18 30.00 7.99
C GLU A 488 -18.25 29.46 9.45
N SER A 489 -19.38 28.89 9.85
CA SER A 489 -19.70 28.44 11.20
C SER A 489 -18.94 27.21 11.71
N GLU A 490 -18.16 26.50 10.88
CA GLU A 490 -17.29 25.39 11.32
C GLU A 490 -15.80 25.53 10.92
N GLY A 491 -15.29 26.76 10.85
CA GLY A 491 -13.86 27.03 11.07
C GLY A 491 -12.98 27.19 9.83
N ASP A 492 -13.54 27.11 8.61
CA ASP A 492 -12.88 27.44 7.35
C ASP A 492 -13.31 28.83 6.84
N GLY A 493 -12.82 29.87 7.52
CA GLY A 493 -13.12 31.26 7.14
C GLY A 493 -12.76 31.57 5.69
N ASN A 494 -13.70 32.20 4.96
CA ASN A 494 -13.53 32.55 3.54
C ASN A 494 -12.62 33.78 3.30
N PHE A 495 -11.62 33.95 4.17
CA PHE A 495 -10.41 34.73 3.89
C PHE A 495 -9.26 33.77 3.64
N MET A 496 -8.69 33.80 2.44
CA MET A 496 -7.32 33.30 2.25
C MET A 496 -6.39 34.12 3.15
N VAL A 497 -5.90 33.50 4.23
CA VAL A 497 -4.88 34.10 5.08
C VAL A 497 -3.62 34.30 4.23
N ASP A 498 -3.11 35.54 4.18
CA ASP A 498 -1.86 35.89 3.48
C ASP A 498 -0.65 35.38 4.27
N ASP A 499 -0.52 34.04 4.31
CA ASP A 499 0.31 33.34 5.27
C ASP A 499 1.80 33.44 4.94
N LYS A 500 2.51 33.99 5.92
CA LYS A 500 3.97 34.12 6.05
C LYS A 500 4.73 32.82 5.75
N TYR A 501 4.16 31.64 5.95
CA TYR A 501 4.81 30.35 5.65
C TYR A 501 4.99 30.07 4.15
N THR A 502 4.19 30.69 3.26
CA THR A 502 4.32 30.53 1.79
C THR A 502 5.65 31.05 1.21
N LYS A 503 6.44 31.83 1.97
CA LYS A 503 7.71 32.42 1.53
C LYS A 503 8.93 31.49 1.64
N PHE A 504 8.79 30.28 2.20
CA PHE A 504 9.95 29.46 2.59
C PHE A 504 10.68 28.69 1.47
N ASN A 505 10.34 28.90 0.19
CA ASN A 505 11.03 28.26 -0.95
C ASN A 505 11.58 29.25 -2.00
N ARG A 506 12.21 30.35 -1.54
CA ARG A 506 13.13 31.13 -2.37
C ARG A 506 14.44 31.45 -1.66
N ARG A 507 15.53 30.95 -2.27
CA ARG A 507 16.96 31.22 -2.02
C ARG A 507 17.55 30.60 -0.75
N SER A 508 18.41 29.63 -1.00
CA SER A 508 19.58 29.32 -0.20
C SER A 508 20.41 30.57 0.14
N GLU A 509 20.71 30.80 1.42
CA GLU A 509 22.09 30.97 1.89
C GLU A 509 22.19 30.91 3.43
N LYS A 510 23.20 30.19 3.92
CA LYS A 510 23.89 30.35 5.23
C LYS A 510 23.03 30.54 6.51
N SER A 511 22.76 29.46 7.22
CA SER A 511 23.41 29.17 8.52
C SER A 511 22.93 27.81 9.11
N ILE A 512 23.59 27.35 10.19
CA ILE A 512 23.47 26.00 10.79
C ILE A 512 23.10 26.17 12.29
N ILE A 513 22.71 25.08 12.99
CA ILE A 513 22.67 24.90 14.48
C ILE A 513 21.34 25.38 15.14
N PRO A 514 20.76 24.73 16.19
CA PRO A 514 20.78 23.31 16.63
C PRO A 514 19.37 22.70 16.93
N ILE A 515 19.34 21.47 17.44
CA ILE A 515 18.18 20.83 18.11
C ILE A 515 17.88 21.53 19.46
N PRO A 516 16.61 21.84 19.80
CA PRO A 516 16.26 22.54 21.05
C PRO A 516 16.11 21.62 22.27
N ILE A 517 17.01 21.77 23.24
CA ILE A 517 16.99 21.09 24.54
C ILE A 517 15.81 21.59 25.40
N LYS A 518 14.69 20.85 25.44
CA LYS A 518 13.52 21.16 26.30
C LYS A 518 13.22 20.19 27.44
N LYS A 519 13.74 18.95 27.44
CA LYS A 519 13.47 17.98 28.53
C LYS A 519 14.40 18.13 29.74
N ILE A 520 15.66 18.54 29.54
CA ILE A 520 16.68 18.74 30.60
C ILE A 520 16.42 20.02 31.42
N LYS A 521 15.72 21.02 30.85
CA LYS A 521 15.57 22.33 31.48
C LYS A 521 14.78 22.28 32.81
N LYS A 522 13.83 21.34 32.93
CA LYS A 522 12.93 21.23 34.07
C LYS A 522 13.62 20.81 35.39
N GLU A 523 14.79 20.18 35.33
CA GLU A 523 15.62 19.90 36.52
C GLU A 523 16.55 21.07 36.88
N PHE A 524 16.83 21.97 35.93
CA PHE A 524 17.74 23.10 36.15
C PHE A 524 17.01 24.31 36.77
N ASP A 525 15.76 24.55 36.36
CA ASP A 525 14.96 25.66 36.89
C ASP A 525 14.64 25.49 38.39
N LEU A 526 14.50 24.25 38.89
CA LEU A 526 14.28 23.95 40.32
C LEU A 526 15.48 24.35 41.23
N LYS A 527 16.70 24.44 40.66
CA LYS A 527 17.88 24.98 41.36
C LYS A 527 17.98 26.51 41.30
N LYS A 528 17.11 27.16 40.52
CA LYS A 528 17.13 28.61 40.29
C LYS A 528 16.18 29.39 41.20
N GLU A 529 15.08 28.76 41.63
CA GLU A 529 14.12 29.37 42.58
C GLU A 529 14.79 29.67 43.93
N LEU A 530 15.72 28.81 44.37
CA LEU A 530 16.59 29.03 45.54
C LEU A 530 17.53 30.25 45.44
N LEU A 531 17.66 30.88 44.27
CA LEU A 531 18.56 32.01 44.02
C LEU A 531 17.83 33.33 43.69
N ILE A 532 16.50 33.33 43.59
CA ILE A 532 15.70 34.49 43.15
C ILE A 532 14.79 35.03 44.27
N SER A 533 14.60 34.28 45.36
CA SER A 533 13.91 34.76 46.57
C SER A 533 14.60 35.95 47.27
N SER A 534 15.82 36.33 46.87
CA SER A 534 16.63 37.38 47.50
C SER A 534 16.58 38.76 46.81
N LEU A 535 15.87 38.92 45.67
CA LEU A 535 16.14 40.06 44.78
C LEU A 535 14.95 40.93 44.35
N LEU A 536 13.72 40.41 44.28
CA LEU A 536 12.56 41.22 43.86
C LEU A 536 11.35 41.02 44.79
N SER A 537 11.48 41.59 45.99
CA SER A 537 10.38 42.34 46.58
C SER A 537 10.06 43.59 45.73
N ASN A 538 8.89 44.18 45.99
CA ASN A 538 8.35 45.42 45.41
C ASN A 538 7.68 45.32 44.01
N ILE A 539 6.37 45.66 44.06
CA ILE A 539 5.47 46.21 43.02
C ILE A 539 4.40 45.24 42.49
N THR A 540 3.19 45.78 42.38
CA THR A 540 1.89 45.06 42.36
C THR A 540 0.86 45.83 41.52
N ILE A 541 -0.37 45.28 41.39
CA ILE A 541 -1.67 45.99 41.33
C ILE A 541 -2.30 46.35 39.94
N LEU A 542 -3.44 45.68 39.65
CA LEU A 542 -4.71 46.13 38.98
C LEU A 542 -4.73 46.65 37.51
N SER A 543 -5.85 46.68 36.77
CA SER A 543 -7.07 45.81 36.70
C SER A 543 -8.04 46.18 35.55
N ASN A 544 -8.80 45.19 35.04
CA ASN A 544 -10.25 45.20 34.69
C ASN A 544 -10.96 46.33 33.87
N ASN A 545 -11.72 45.89 32.83
CA ASN A 545 -13.22 45.95 32.68
C ASN A 545 -13.87 46.52 31.37
N ASN A 546 -14.93 45.79 30.94
CA ASN A 546 -16.23 46.20 30.30
C ASN A 546 -16.31 46.67 28.82
N LEU A 547 -17.16 46.04 27.96
CA LEU A 547 -18.58 46.34 27.53
C LEU A 547 -18.69 47.52 26.49
N ASN A 548 -19.64 47.65 25.54
CA ASN A 548 -20.86 46.91 25.08
C ASN A 548 -21.19 47.33 23.59
N GLU A 549 -22.33 47.15 22.87
CA GLU A 549 -23.72 46.68 23.16
C GLU A 549 -24.46 45.94 21.97
N ASN A 550 -25.61 46.42 21.44
CA ASN A 550 -26.61 45.74 20.56
C ASN A 550 -26.78 46.33 19.13
N GLU A 551 -27.51 45.64 18.22
CA GLU A 551 -28.86 46.07 17.68
C GLU A 551 -29.56 44.99 16.79
N ASN A 552 -30.81 45.21 16.34
CA ASN A 552 -31.78 44.18 15.84
C ASN A 552 -32.52 44.54 14.52
N GLU A 553 -33.19 43.54 13.90
CA GLU A 553 -34.51 43.53 13.16
C GLU A 553 -34.48 42.47 12.00
N ASN A 554 -35.37 41.46 11.90
CA ASN A 554 -36.85 41.37 11.73
C ASN A 554 -37.35 41.62 10.28
N GLU A 555 -38.41 40.99 9.72
CA GLU A 555 -38.94 39.60 9.82
C GLU A 555 -40.02 39.39 8.69
N ASN A 556 -40.39 38.13 8.38
CA ASN A 556 -41.72 37.69 7.84
C ASN A 556 -42.21 38.06 6.40
N ILE A 557 -43.18 37.36 5.76
CA ILE A 557 -43.54 35.91 5.66
C ILE A 557 -44.61 35.69 4.54
N ASN A 558 -45.06 34.44 4.29
CA ASN A 558 -46.25 33.99 3.50
C ASN A 558 -46.23 34.10 1.96
N THR A 559 -46.94 33.29 1.14
CA THR A 559 -47.29 31.83 1.09
C THR A 559 -48.28 31.64 -0.07
N ASN A 560 -48.14 30.59 -0.90
CA ASN A 560 -49.25 29.67 -1.23
C ASN A 560 -48.83 28.46 -2.06
N GLN A 561 -49.68 27.42 -2.08
CA GLN A 561 -49.42 26.12 -2.70
C GLN A 561 -50.11 25.96 -4.07
N ASN A 562 -49.54 25.12 -4.95
CA ASN A 562 -50.32 24.17 -5.75
C ASN A 562 -49.45 23.05 -6.37
N LYS A 563 -49.96 21.82 -6.44
CA LYS A 563 -49.26 20.66 -7.01
C LYS A 563 -49.67 20.42 -8.46
N ILE A 564 -48.69 20.32 -9.38
CA ILE A 564 -48.85 19.64 -10.67
C ILE A 564 -47.60 18.78 -10.92
N VAL A 565 -47.80 17.51 -11.27
CA VAL A 565 -46.71 16.58 -11.60
C VAL A 565 -46.09 16.97 -12.95
N LYS A 566 -44.78 17.17 -12.98
CA LYS A 566 -43.99 17.26 -14.22
C LYS A 566 -42.77 16.34 -14.13
N LYS A 567 -42.43 15.69 -15.25
CA LYS A 567 -41.07 15.17 -15.47
C LYS A 567 -40.07 16.30 -15.23
N LYS A 568 -38.87 16.01 -14.70
CA LYS A 568 -37.85 17.01 -14.41
C LYS A 568 -37.30 17.61 -15.71
N VAL A 569 -37.97 18.65 -16.20
CA VAL A 569 -37.51 19.50 -17.29
C VAL A 569 -36.22 20.16 -16.83
N ILE A 570 -35.13 19.86 -17.54
CA ILE A 570 -33.87 20.58 -17.45
C ILE A 570 -34.16 22.05 -17.82
N PRO A 571 -33.60 23.07 -17.14
CA PRO A 571 -33.75 24.45 -17.57
C PRO A 571 -33.43 24.59 -19.06
N GLN A 572 -34.33 25.20 -19.83
CA GLN A 572 -34.01 25.60 -21.21
C GLN A 572 -33.14 26.85 -21.15
N GLU A 573 -31.83 26.62 -21.06
CA GLU A 573 -30.78 27.64 -21.13
C GLU A 573 -29.94 27.36 -22.37
N ASP A 574 -30.06 28.25 -23.36
CA ASP A 574 -29.27 28.35 -24.58
C ASP A 574 -29.00 27.05 -25.38
N GLU A 575 -30.07 26.46 -25.91
CA GLU A 575 -29.99 25.72 -27.17
C GLU A 575 -29.49 26.67 -28.28
N ASN A 576 -28.16 26.73 -28.51
CA ASN A 576 -27.46 26.99 -29.79
C ASN A 576 -25.99 27.51 -29.64
N ASP A 577 -25.14 26.94 -28.76
CA ASP A 577 -23.70 26.92 -29.09
C ASP A 577 -23.45 25.91 -30.22
N ASN A 578 -23.71 26.34 -31.45
CA ASN A 578 -23.56 25.54 -32.67
C ASN A 578 -22.12 25.10 -32.97
N ASN A 579 -21.15 25.48 -32.13
CA ASN A 579 -19.75 25.03 -32.22
C ASN A 579 -19.32 24.15 -31.03
N TYR A 580 -20.22 23.79 -30.11
CA TYR A 580 -19.85 22.94 -28.98
C TYR A 580 -19.52 21.51 -29.42
N VAL A 581 -18.30 21.05 -29.11
CA VAL A 581 -17.83 19.68 -29.37
C VAL A 581 -17.58 18.96 -28.04
N ASP A 582 -18.42 17.96 -27.76
CA ASP A 582 -18.35 17.09 -26.59
C ASP A 582 -16.93 16.52 -26.38
N PRO A 583 -16.23 16.86 -25.27
CA PRO A 583 -14.91 16.35 -24.92
C PRO A 583 -14.73 14.84 -25.09
N LEU A 584 -15.73 14.03 -24.74
CA LEU A 584 -15.62 12.57 -24.78
C LEU A 584 -15.64 12.02 -26.23
N THR A 585 -16.04 12.84 -27.20
CA THR A 585 -16.01 12.50 -28.64
C THR A 585 -14.74 12.96 -29.35
N GLN A 586 -13.88 13.77 -28.70
CA GLN A 586 -12.71 14.36 -29.35
C GLN A 586 -11.62 13.30 -29.59
N PRO A 587 -11.06 13.17 -30.82
CA PRO A 587 -10.00 12.20 -31.11
C PRO A 587 -8.78 12.37 -30.19
N GLY A 588 -8.46 11.32 -29.44
CA GLY A 588 -7.35 11.33 -28.48
C GLY A 588 -7.67 11.95 -27.11
N PHE A 589 -8.93 12.30 -26.83
CA PHE A 589 -9.39 12.42 -25.44
C PHE A 589 -9.34 11.05 -24.77
N ASP A 590 -8.93 11.02 -23.50
CA ASP A 590 -8.77 9.80 -22.73
C ASP A 590 -9.40 9.99 -21.34
N PRO A 591 -10.57 9.37 -21.06
CA PRO A 591 -11.31 9.60 -19.82
C PRO A 591 -10.62 9.04 -18.58
N TYR A 592 -9.64 8.15 -18.72
CA TYR A 592 -8.86 7.62 -17.59
C TYR A 592 -7.64 8.48 -17.26
N LYS A 593 -7.31 9.46 -18.11
CA LYS A 593 -6.06 10.22 -18.02
C LYS A 593 -5.94 11.13 -16.80
N GLY A 594 -7.04 11.57 -16.20
CA GLY A 594 -6.98 12.28 -14.92
C GLY A 594 -6.37 11.41 -13.79
N TYR A 595 -6.47 10.08 -13.88
CA TYR A 595 -5.87 9.17 -12.92
C TYR A 595 -4.40 8.84 -13.23
N SER A 596 -3.83 9.38 -14.31
CA SER A 596 -2.54 8.92 -14.85
C SER A 596 -1.50 9.99 -15.16
N TYR A 597 -0.27 9.50 -15.35
CA TYR A 597 0.88 10.17 -15.95
C TYR A 597 1.63 11.23 -15.11
N THR A 598 2.73 10.76 -14.50
CA THR A 598 4.01 11.49 -14.48
C THR A 598 4.89 11.05 -15.65
N ASN A 599 6.08 11.62 -15.79
CA ASN A 599 7.03 11.28 -16.83
C ASN A 599 7.61 9.86 -16.62
N ASN A 600 7.00 8.84 -17.25
CA ASN A 600 7.46 7.43 -17.30
C ASN A 600 8.87 7.21 -17.95
N ARG A 601 9.72 8.25 -18.00
CA ARG A 601 11.16 8.21 -18.27
C ARG A 601 12.01 8.41 -17.01
N ASN A 602 11.42 8.82 -15.90
CA ASN A 602 12.04 8.95 -14.57
C ASN A 602 11.00 8.55 -13.49
N ASP A 603 11.39 8.63 -12.23
CA ASP A 603 10.58 8.40 -11.05
C ASP A 603 10.05 9.70 -10.40
N ASN A 604 10.36 10.87 -10.96
CA ASN A 604 9.90 12.15 -10.44
C ASN A 604 8.37 12.25 -10.39
N ARG A 605 7.90 13.07 -9.46
CA ARG A 605 6.50 13.44 -9.28
C ARG A 605 6.19 14.68 -10.15
N ASP A 606 6.57 14.62 -11.43
CA ASP A 606 6.53 15.74 -12.39
C ASP A 606 5.25 15.76 -13.26
N GLY A 607 4.23 14.99 -12.86
CA GLY A 607 2.98 14.80 -13.60
C GLY A 607 1.80 15.67 -13.18
N GLU A 608 0.68 15.46 -13.88
CA GLU A 608 -0.62 16.07 -13.55
C GLU A 608 -1.66 15.03 -13.07
N GLY A 609 -1.30 13.74 -12.91
CA GLY A 609 -2.24 12.64 -12.61
C GLY A 609 -2.56 12.42 -11.13
N TYR A 610 -3.85 12.48 -10.76
CA TYR A 610 -4.29 12.84 -9.40
C TYR A 610 -4.26 11.75 -8.32
N LEU A 611 -4.19 10.46 -8.66
CA LEU A 611 -4.34 9.40 -7.64
C LEU A 611 -3.45 8.18 -7.83
N GLY A 612 -3.23 7.73 -9.08
CA GLY A 612 -2.40 6.55 -9.36
C GLY A 612 -0.94 6.64 -8.89
N GLU A 613 -0.47 7.84 -8.56
CA GLU A 613 0.85 8.02 -7.94
C GLU A 613 0.84 7.93 -6.40
N PHE A 614 -0.18 8.44 -5.69
CA PHE A 614 -0.09 8.66 -4.24
C PHE A 614 -0.92 7.71 -3.37
N MET A 615 -1.82 6.94 -3.97
CA MET A 615 -2.69 5.96 -3.30
C MET A 615 -2.00 5.03 -2.29
N ARG A 616 -0.72 4.70 -2.53
CA ARG A 616 0.10 3.85 -1.64
C ARG A 616 1.09 4.64 -0.76
N PHE A 617 1.25 5.95 -0.98
CA PHE A 617 2.17 6.81 -0.21
C PHE A 617 1.47 7.71 0.82
N THR A 618 0.16 7.90 0.70
CA THR A 618 -0.72 8.52 1.73
C THR A 618 -0.63 7.81 3.08
N THR A 619 -0.52 6.49 3.02
CA THR A 619 -0.55 5.54 4.15
C THR A 619 0.76 4.76 4.28
N SER A 620 1.89 5.27 3.78
CA SER A 620 3.20 4.63 3.98
C SER A 620 3.86 5.01 5.32
N TYR A 621 3.05 5.29 6.34
CA TYR A 621 3.50 5.61 7.69
C TYR A 621 3.49 4.35 8.57
N SER A 622 4.25 4.35 9.66
CA SER A 622 4.03 3.39 10.75
C SER A 622 2.82 3.79 11.59
N VAL A 623 2.32 2.87 12.43
CA VAL A 623 1.25 3.12 13.43
C VAL A 623 1.44 4.44 14.19
N TYR A 624 2.68 4.72 14.61
CA TYR A 624 3.04 5.94 15.33
C TYR A 624 2.94 7.19 14.45
N GLY A 625 3.28 7.10 13.16
CA GLY A 625 3.08 8.20 12.20
C GLY A 625 1.61 8.58 12.03
N PHE A 626 0.73 7.59 11.90
CA PHE A 626 -0.73 7.83 11.83
C PHE A 626 -1.31 8.46 13.09
N SER A 627 -0.76 8.13 14.26
CA SER A 627 -1.19 8.74 15.52
C SER A 627 -1.02 10.27 15.56
N PHE A 628 -0.10 10.83 14.77
CA PHE A 628 0.08 12.27 14.63
C PHE A 628 -0.82 12.92 13.57
N THR A 629 -1.20 12.18 12.53
CA THR A 629 -2.06 12.69 11.45
C THR A 629 -3.55 12.51 11.74
N ASN A 630 -3.91 11.71 12.76
CA ASN A 630 -5.30 11.33 13.08
C ASN A 630 -6.02 10.70 11.88
N ALA A 631 -5.28 9.90 11.11
CA ALA A 631 -5.72 9.35 9.82
C ALA A 631 -6.81 8.29 9.97
N THR A 632 -7.58 8.12 8.89
CA THR A 632 -8.54 7.01 8.79
C THR A 632 -7.82 5.72 8.41
N VAL A 633 -7.83 4.74 9.31
CA VAL A 633 -7.26 3.40 9.05
C VAL A 633 -8.26 2.35 9.58
N PHE A 634 -8.57 1.33 8.78
CA PHE A 634 -9.41 0.22 9.24
C PHE A 634 -8.68 -0.57 10.33
N TRP A 635 -9.36 -0.85 11.45
CA TRP A 635 -8.76 -1.50 12.60
C TRP A 635 -8.77 -3.02 12.46
N SER A 636 -7.62 -3.66 12.73
CA SER A 636 -7.40 -5.11 12.55
C SER A 636 -7.84 -5.60 11.16
N GLY A 637 -7.35 -4.92 10.12
CA GLY A 637 -7.89 -4.96 8.76
C GLY A 637 -7.51 -6.17 7.90
N GLY A 638 -6.51 -6.96 8.32
CA GLY A 638 -5.88 -7.95 7.45
C GLY A 638 -4.57 -8.51 7.97
N TRP A 639 -3.87 -9.19 7.07
CA TRP A 639 -2.60 -9.88 7.29
C TRP A 639 -1.53 -9.34 6.33
N HIS A 640 -0.29 -9.26 6.78
CA HIS A 640 0.87 -8.93 5.94
C HIS A 640 1.86 -10.09 6.04
N MET A 641 2.08 -10.77 4.92
CA MET A 641 2.65 -12.13 4.82
C MET A 641 3.96 -12.16 4.02
N SER A 642 4.77 -11.08 4.08
CA SER A 642 5.86 -10.81 3.11
C SER A 642 6.93 -11.89 2.97
N SER A 643 7.05 -12.78 3.95
CA SER A 643 8.04 -13.85 4.05
C SER A 643 7.43 -15.26 4.09
N PHE A 644 6.14 -15.39 3.75
CA PHE A 644 5.45 -16.68 3.68
C PHE A 644 5.84 -17.42 2.40
N LEU A 645 7.04 -17.98 2.39
CA LEU A 645 7.61 -18.69 1.24
C LEU A 645 7.91 -20.17 1.59
N PRO A 646 7.74 -21.12 0.65
CA PRO A 646 7.82 -22.54 1.00
C PRO A 646 9.21 -22.97 1.48
N THR A 647 10.27 -22.74 0.69
CA THR A 647 11.63 -23.21 0.99
C THR A 647 12.67 -22.09 0.93
N VAL A 648 13.84 -22.28 1.54
CA VAL A 648 14.92 -21.26 1.59
C VAL A 648 15.37 -20.78 0.21
N ASP A 649 15.30 -21.62 -0.82
CA ASP A 649 15.65 -21.20 -2.18
C ASP A 649 14.58 -20.27 -2.80
N HIS A 650 13.30 -20.34 -2.38
CA HIS A 650 12.27 -19.32 -2.70
C HIS A 650 12.58 -17.98 -2.01
N PHE A 651 12.98 -18.00 -0.73
CA PHE A 651 13.45 -16.80 -0.02
C PHE A 651 14.62 -16.13 -0.75
N ILE A 652 15.63 -16.91 -1.15
CA ILE A 652 16.78 -16.41 -1.90
C ILE A 652 16.33 -15.79 -3.23
N ASN A 653 15.37 -16.39 -3.94
CA ASN A 653 14.82 -15.85 -5.18
C ASN A 653 14.08 -14.50 -4.98
N LYS A 654 13.20 -14.41 -3.98
CA LYS A 654 12.49 -13.15 -3.65
C LYS A 654 13.47 -12.05 -3.27
N LEU A 655 14.38 -12.32 -2.33
CA LEU A 655 15.42 -11.39 -1.87
C LEU A 655 16.32 -10.89 -3.01
N LEU A 656 16.66 -11.73 -4.01
CA LEU A 656 17.49 -11.32 -5.15
C LEU A 656 16.74 -10.55 -6.25
N SER A 657 15.41 -10.51 -6.18
CA SER A 657 14.51 -9.87 -7.17
C SER A 657 14.00 -8.50 -6.72
N TYR A 658 13.86 -8.30 -5.41
CA TYR A 658 13.22 -7.13 -4.79
C TYR A 658 14.11 -5.90 -4.65
N SER A 659 13.49 -4.75 -4.34
CA SER A 659 14.12 -3.44 -4.08
C SER A 659 15.23 -3.49 -3.00
N HIS A 660 15.16 -4.44 -2.05
CA HIS A 660 16.15 -4.64 -0.98
C HIS A 660 17.33 -5.57 -1.33
N PHE A 661 17.48 -6.01 -2.59
CA PHE A 661 18.48 -7.02 -2.98
C PHE A 661 19.93 -6.76 -2.54
N VAL A 662 20.31 -5.49 -2.38
CA VAL A 662 21.66 -5.04 -2.03
C VAL A 662 22.19 -5.72 -0.76
N GLU A 663 21.32 -5.96 0.22
CA GLU A 663 21.70 -6.45 1.56
C GLU A 663 22.20 -7.89 1.53
N TYR A 664 21.61 -8.72 0.66
CA TYR A 664 21.92 -10.14 0.53
C TYR A 664 22.77 -10.47 -0.70
N THR A 665 22.86 -9.60 -1.70
CA THR A 665 23.53 -9.87 -2.97
C THR A 665 25.03 -10.14 -2.81
N PHE A 666 25.71 -9.42 -1.92
CA PHE A 666 27.15 -9.60 -1.68
C PHE A 666 27.50 -10.83 -0.81
N MET A 667 26.51 -11.55 -0.27
CA MET A 667 26.76 -12.79 0.49
C MET A 667 26.92 -14.01 -0.45
N PRO A 668 27.89 -14.91 -0.21
CA PRO A 668 27.94 -16.22 -0.87
C PRO A 668 26.64 -17.03 -0.67
N LYS A 669 26.25 -17.89 -1.62
CA LYS A 669 24.95 -18.61 -1.59
C LYS A 669 24.75 -19.35 -0.24
N GLU A 670 25.71 -20.15 0.19
CA GLU A 670 25.56 -20.94 1.42
C GLU A 670 25.53 -20.08 2.68
N LYS A 671 26.26 -18.95 2.70
CA LYS A 671 26.14 -17.98 3.81
C LYS A 671 24.74 -17.35 3.83
N ARG A 672 24.21 -16.94 2.67
CA ARG A 672 22.85 -16.40 2.55
C ARG A 672 21.81 -17.42 3.02
N LYS A 673 21.95 -18.69 2.60
CA LYS A 673 21.08 -19.80 3.01
C LYS A 673 21.11 -19.98 4.53
N GLN A 674 22.30 -20.03 5.14
CA GLN A 674 22.44 -20.14 6.59
C GLN A 674 21.85 -18.93 7.32
N THR A 675 22.14 -17.70 6.90
CA THR A 675 21.61 -16.48 7.55
C THR A 675 20.09 -16.42 7.51
N ILE A 676 19.43 -16.85 6.43
CA ILE A 676 17.95 -16.95 6.39
C ILE A 676 17.45 -18.02 7.39
N ILE A 677 18.12 -19.17 7.47
CA ILE A 677 17.78 -20.24 8.44
C ILE A 677 17.98 -19.75 9.89
N ASP A 678 19.06 -18.99 10.16
CA ASP A 678 19.35 -18.41 11.46
C ASP A 678 18.25 -17.42 11.88
N HIS A 679 17.83 -16.52 10.98
CA HIS A 679 16.73 -15.58 11.25
C HIS A 679 15.39 -16.28 11.50
N ILE A 680 15.04 -17.32 10.73
CA ILE A 680 13.80 -18.08 10.95
C ILE A 680 13.85 -18.82 12.31
N ASN A 681 14.95 -19.50 12.63
CA ASN A 681 15.09 -20.21 13.89
C ASN A 681 15.09 -19.28 15.11
N ASN A 682 15.61 -18.05 14.96
CA ASN A 682 15.60 -17.03 16.00
C ASN A 682 14.28 -16.22 16.05
N LYS A 683 13.35 -16.41 15.11
CA LYS A 683 12.17 -15.54 14.91
C LYS A 683 12.55 -14.06 14.74
N SER A 684 13.65 -13.77 14.06
CA SER A 684 14.13 -12.39 13.87
C SER A 684 13.92 -11.90 12.43
N TYR A 685 13.74 -10.58 12.28
CA TYR A 685 13.37 -9.93 11.00
C TYR A 685 14.26 -10.38 9.83
N ILE A 686 13.70 -10.61 8.64
CA ILE A 686 14.52 -11.14 7.53
C ILE A 686 15.64 -10.20 7.04
N TYR A 687 15.58 -8.90 7.35
CA TYR A 687 16.64 -7.91 7.03
C TYR A 687 17.44 -7.45 8.27
N ASN A 688 17.47 -8.26 9.33
CA ASN A 688 18.06 -7.89 10.61
C ASN A 688 19.60 -7.91 10.57
N LYS A 689 20.22 -6.78 10.92
CA LYS A 689 21.68 -6.57 10.81
C LYS A 689 22.31 -6.49 12.19
N LYS A 690 23.26 -7.39 12.47
CA LYS A 690 24.11 -7.30 13.67
C LYS A 690 25.09 -6.13 13.56
N THR A 691 24.62 -4.94 13.96
CA THR A 691 25.32 -3.67 13.82
C THR A 691 26.37 -3.47 14.92
N SER A 692 27.52 -4.14 14.75
CA SER A 692 28.73 -4.08 15.59
C SER A 692 28.72 -4.88 16.88
N LEU A 693 29.92 -5.14 17.43
CA LEU A 693 30.19 -5.86 18.69
C LEU A 693 29.51 -5.28 19.95
N PHE A 694 28.85 -4.13 19.87
CA PHE A 694 28.35 -3.39 21.04
C PHE A 694 26.91 -2.87 20.86
N SER A 695 26.17 -3.30 19.83
CA SER A 695 24.82 -2.79 19.53
C SER A 695 23.97 -3.78 18.71
N ASP A 696 23.60 -4.90 19.32
CA ASP A 696 22.54 -5.78 18.81
C ASP A 696 21.16 -5.24 19.24
N THR A 697 20.53 -4.42 18.39
CA THR A 697 19.06 -4.25 18.41
C THR A 697 18.45 -5.23 17.41
N GLU A 698 18.49 -6.52 17.75
CA GLU A 698 17.87 -7.57 16.96
C GLU A 698 16.34 -7.43 17.09
N VAL A 699 15.64 -7.10 15.99
CA VAL A 699 14.17 -7.13 15.92
C VAL A 699 13.70 -8.59 15.97
N MET A 700 13.10 -8.97 17.09
CA MET A 700 12.57 -10.29 17.40
C MET A 700 11.04 -10.24 17.34
N TYR A 701 10.43 -11.26 16.74
CA TYR A 701 8.98 -11.39 16.61
C TYR A 701 8.40 -12.21 17.77
N GLU A 702 7.16 -11.91 18.14
CA GLU A 702 6.42 -12.54 19.24
C GLU A 702 5.66 -13.79 18.76
N ASP A 703 5.37 -14.70 19.69
CA ASP A 703 4.52 -15.87 19.42
C ASP A 703 3.04 -15.48 19.35
N SER A 704 2.41 -15.73 18.20
CA SER A 704 0.97 -15.61 18.01
C SER A 704 0.29 -16.98 18.06
N LYS A 705 -0.93 -17.04 18.60
CA LYS A 705 -1.73 -18.26 18.66
C LYS A 705 -2.85 -18.21 17.64
N ILE A 706 -2.74 -19.01 16.58
CA ILE A 706 -3.80 -19.16 15.57
C ILE A 706 -5.14 -19.53 16.21
N VAL A 707 -6.20 -18.82 15.80
CA VAL A 707 -7.60 -19.15 16.07
C VAL A 707 -8.23 -19.73 14.80
N TYR A 708 -8.83 -20.90 14.94
CA TYR A 708 -9.56 -21.61 13.88
C TYR A 708 -11.06 -21.47 14.11
N PRO A 709 -11.91 -21.57 13.08
CA PRO A 709 -13.36 -21.54 13.25
C PRO A 709 -13.86 -22.76 14.04
N GLU A 710 -14.84 -22.56 14.92
CA GLU A 710 -15.43 -23.65 15.71
C GLU A 710 -16.15 -24.70 14.84
N ASP A 711 -16.83 -24.22 13.79
CA ASP A 711 -17.47 -25.05 12.77
C ASP A 711 -16.87 -24.71 11.39
N PRO A 712 -15.95 -25.55 10.86
CA PRO A 712 -15.39 -25.43 9.52
C PRO A 712 -16.40 -25.32 8.37
N LYS A 713 -17.70 -25.59 8.59
CA LYS A 713 -18.77 -25.39 7.58
C LYS A 713 -19.39 -23.99 7.61
N LYS A 714 -19.14 -23.21 8.68
CA LYS A 714 -19.63 -21.84 8.84
C LYS A 714 -18.52 -20.79 8.72
N GLY A 715 -17.27 -21.21 8.82
CA GLY A 715 -16.13 -20.31 8.93
C GLY A 715 -16.16 -19.53 10.24
N TYR A 716 -15.43 -18.42 10.30
CA TYR A 716 -15.40 -17.55 11.47
C TYR A 716 -16.78 -16.93 11.74
N GLN A 717 -17.11 -16.71 13.01
CA GLN A 717 -18.38 -16.13 13.45
C GLN A 717 -18.08 -14.83 14.19
N TYR A 718 -18.58 -13.71 13.66
CA TYR A 718 -18.27 -12.37 14.16
C TYR A 718 -19.55 -11.68 14.64
N ASP A 719 -19.49 -10.92 15.73
CA ASP A 719 -20.49 -9.90 16.01
C ASP A 719 -19.96 -8.52 15.60
N PHE A 720 -20.45 -7.97 14.47
CA PHE A 720 -20.17 -6.60 14.03
C PHE A 720 -21.31 -5.62 14.31
N SER A 721 -22.28 -5.98 15.15
CA SER A 721 -23.47 -5.17 15.41
C SER A 721 -23.09 -3.81 16.01
N TYR A 722 -23.72 -2.73 15.52
CA TYR A 722 -23.37 -1.37 15.93
C TYR A 722 -23.48 -1.19 17.45
N ASP A 723 -24.56 -1.70 18.06
CA ASP A 723 -24.76 -1.67 19.52
C ASP A 723 -23.65 -2.35 20.34
N THR A 724 -23.11 -3.48 19.86
CA THR A 724 -22.04 -4.22 20.56
C THR A 724 -20.74 -3.41 20.61
N TRP A 725 -20.44 -2.65 19.56
CA TRP A 725 -19.19 -1.89 19.42
C TRP A 725 -19.31 -0.43 19.89
N GLN A 726 -20.41 0.26 19.60
CA GLN A 726 -20.64 1.66 20.01
C GLN A 726 -20.58 1.82 21.53
N ARG A 727 -21.16 0.84 22.27
CA ARG A 727 -21.27 0.87 23.73
C ARG A 727 -20.70 -0.41 24.32
N VAL A 728 -19.39 -0.59 24.26
CA VAL A 728 -18.68 -1.69 24.96
C VAL A 728 -18.89 -1.52 26.48
N ASN A 729 -19.82 -2.29 27.04
CA ASN A 729 -20.31 -2.21 28.41
C ASN A 729 -20.38 -3.62 29.04
N SER A 730 -20.77 -3.75 30.31
CA SER A 730 -20.77 -5.05 31.01
C SER A 730 -21.60 -6.16 30.36
N TYR A 731 -22.58 -5.83 29.51
CA TYR A 731 -23.39 -6.81 28.76
C TYR A 731 -22.79 -7.16 27.38
N SER A 732 -22.20 -6.19 26.67
CA SER A 732 -21.61 -6.40 25.33
C SER A 732 -20.14 -6.84 25.36
N TYR A 733 -19.42 -6.60 26.46
CA TYR A 733 -17.99 -6.85 26.60
C TYR A 733 -17.56 -8.30 26.30
N GLY A 734 -18.43 -9.28 26.60
CA GLY A 734 -18.18 -10.69 26.26
C GLY A 734 -18.01 -10.89 24.74
N LYS A 735 -19.02 -10.48 23.96
CA LYS A 735 -19.01 -10.59 22.50
C LYS A 735 -17.92 -9.74 21.83
N TYR A 736 -17.70 -8.53 22.36
CA TYR A 736 -16.61 -7.65 21.92
C TYR A 736 -15.26 -8.36 22.07
N LYS A 737 -15.01 -8.98 23.23
CA LYS A 737 -13.76 -9.69 23.51
C LYS A 737 -13.60 -10.95 22.66
N GLU A 738 -14.68 -11.70 22.46
CA GLU A 738 -14.74 -12.89 21.60
C GLU A 738 -14.42 -12.54 20.13
N THR A 739 -15.13 -11.55 19.58
CA THR A 739 -14.90 -11.09 18.19
C THR A 739 -13.51 -10.46 18.03
N SER A 740 -13.04 -9.66 18.99
CA SER A 740 -11.68 -9.11 18.96
C SER A 740 -10.59 -10.21 19.00
N ASN A 741 -10.79 -11.25 19.81
CA ASN A 741 -9.88 -12.39 19.88
C ASN A 741 -9.84 -13.17 18.55
N ILE A 742 -10.95 -13.29 17.83
CA ILE A 742 -10.95 -13.81 16.45
C ILE A 742 -10.16 -12.86 15.55
N LEU A 743 -10.49 -11.57 15.56
CA LEU A 743 -9.85 -10.56 14.70
C LEU A 743 -8.32 -10.43 14.89
N TYR A 744 -7.76 -10.81 16.03
CA TYR A 744 -6.31 -10.72 16.28
C TYR A 744 -5.54 -11.99 15.85
N HIS A 745 -6.24 -13.10 15.61
CA HIS A 745 -5.63 -14.44 15.58
C HIS A 745 -6.18 -15.38 14.49
N GLU A 746 -7.24 -14.97 13.78
CA GLU A 746 -7.73 -15.63 12.57
C GLU A 746 -6.68 -15.63 11.45
N ILE A 747 -6.84 -16.54 10.50
CA ILE A 747 -6.00 -16.71 9.31
C ILE A 747 -6.88 -16.86 8.07
N PRO A 748 -6.38 -16.60 6.84
CA PRO A 748 -7.21 -16.65 5.63
C PRO A 748 -7.93 -17.99 5.47
N ASP A 749 -9.17 -17.95 4.99
CA ASP A 749 -10.04 -19.12 4.87
C ASP A 749 -9.44 -20.18 3.94
N ALA A 750 -8.79 -19.73 2.86
CA ALA A 750 -8.04 -20.56 1.92
C ALA A 750 -6.91 -21.36 2.58
N VAL A 751 -6.30 -20.84 3.66
CA VAL A 751 -5.19 -21.50 4.38
C VAL A 751 -5.72 -22.59 5.30
N TRP A 752 -6.69 -22.29 6.18
CA TRP A 752 -7.19 -23.29 7.13
C TRP A 752 -8.04 -24.37 6.46
N LYS A 753 -8.65 -24.09 5.30
CA LYS A 753 -9.33 -25.10 4.47
C LYS A 753 -8.36 -26.07 3.79
N ASN A 754 -7.09 -25.67 3.58
CA ASN A 754 -6.08 -26.46 2.86
C ASN A 754 -4.76 -26.66 3.67
N PRO A 755 -4.82 -27.18 4.91
CA PRO A 755 -3.71 -27.08 5.87
C PRO A 755 -2.47 -27.91 5.50
N ILE A 756 -2.61 -28.95 4.67
CA ILE A 756 -1.49 -29.72 4.13
C ILE A 756 -0.76 -28.94 3.04
N CYS A 757 -1.48 -28.19 2.21
CA CYS A 757 -0.92 -27.40 1.12
C CYS A 757 -0.07 -26.23 1.64
N TYR A 758 -0.57 -25.56 2.67
CA TYR A 758 0.04 -24.36 3.24
C TYR A 758 0.69 -24.64 4.60
N SER A 759 1.23 -25.86 4.78
CA SER A 759 1.77 -26.36 6.04
C SER A 759 2.89 -25.49 6.64
N TYR A 760 3.72 -24.87 5.80
CA TYR A 760 4.76 -23.90 6.19
C TYR A 760 4.22 -22.57 6.72
N MET A 761 2.99 -22.19 6.35
CA MET A 761 2.29 -21.01 6.90
C MET A 761 1.72 -21.29 8.28
N LEU A 762 1.46 -22.56 8.59
CA LEU A 762 0.87 -23.00 9.86
C LEU A 762 1.93 -23.46 10.86
N GLU A 763 2.95 -24.21 10.43
CA GLU A 763 4.05 -24.71 11.27
C GLU A 763 5.37 -24.54 10.52
N ARG A 764 6.23 -23.60 10.94
CA ARG A 764 7.32 -23.09 10.07
C ARG A 764 8.44 -24.08 9.72
N GLN A 765 8.47 -25.25 10.36
CA GLN A 765 9.47 -26.29 10.09
C GLN A 765 9.28 -26.97 8.72
N PHE A 766 8.08 -26.87 8.11
CA PHE A 766 7.84 -27.31 6.74
C PHE A 766 8.63 -26.47 5.73
N GLY A 767 9.29 -27.15 4.79
CA GLY A 767 10.21 -26.57 3.81
C GLY A 767 11.59 -26.18 4.38
N LEU A 768 11.88 -26.52 5.64
CA LEU A 768 13.17 -26.31 6.31
C LEU A 768 13.77 -27.62 6.86
N THR A 769 13.03 -28.31 7.72
CA THR A 769 13.43 -29.57 8.37
C THR A 769 12.41 -30.69 8.17
N LYS A 770 11.13 -30.33 7.96
CA LYS A 770 10.08 -31.22 7.43
C LYS A 770 9.89 -30.97 5.94
N ASN A 771 9.62 -32.05 5.20
CA ASN A 771 9.29 -31.98 3.77
C ASN A 771 7.85 -31.48 3.56
N LEU A 772 7.66 -30.64 2.55
CA LEU A 772 6.35 -30.21 2.06
C LEU A 772 5.65 -31.38 1.34
N TRP A 773 4.32 -31.32 1.16
CA TRP A 773 3.57 -32.46 0.59
C TRP A 773 4.09 -32.91 -0.77
N TRP A 774 4.50 -31.95 -1.62
CA TRP A 774 5.06 -32.21 -2.95
C TRP A 774 6.53 -32.65 -2.95
N GLN A 775 7.17 -32.72 -1.77
CA GLN A 775 8.51 -33.28 -1.59
C GLN A 775 8.45 -34.74 -1.08
N GLU A 776 7.33 -35.16 -0.48
CA GLU A 776 7.05 -36.57 -0.13
C GLU A 776 6.33 -37.31 -1.26
N ILE A 777 5.44 -36.65 -1.99
CA ILE A 777 4.55 -37.26 -3.00
C ILE A 777 5.16 -37.13 -4.42
N PRO A 778 5.18 -38.20 -5.25
CA PRO A 778 5.73 -38.16 -6.61
C PRO A 778 5.09 -37.10 -7.50
N LYS A 779 5.88 -36.51 -8.42
CA LYS A 779 5.46 -35.40 -9.28
C LYS A 779 4.34 -35.78 -10.25
N GLU A 780 4.34 -37.04 -10.66
CA GLU A 780 3.37 -37.67 -11.53
C GLU A 780 1.97 -37.76 -10.88
N GLU A 781 1.90 -37.70 -9.53
CA GLU A 781 0.66 -37.83 -8.75
C GLU A 781 0.09 -36.47 -8.29
N TRP A 782 0.86 -35.38 -8.35
CA TRP A 782 0.49 -34.06 -7.79
C TRP A 782 -0.86 -33.52 -8.29
N SER A 783 -1.26 -33.84 -9.52
CA SER A 783 -2.52 -33.38 -10.13
C SER A 783 -3.72 -34.28 -9.83
N THR A 784 -3.51 -35.47 -9.25
CA THR A 784 -4.53 -36.50 -9.02
C THR A 784 -4.62 -36.97 -7.56
N VAL A 785 -3.74 -36.51 -6.68
CA VAL A 785 -3.64 -36.99 -5.30
C VAL A 785 -4.78 -36.48 -4.41
N GLU A 786 -5.51 -37.42 -3.81
CA GLU A 786 -6.50 -37.13 -2.77
C GLU A 786 -5.89 -37.42 -1.39
N PHE A 787 -5.61 -36.39 -0.58
CA PHE A 787 -4.97 -36.57 0.73
C PHE A 787 -5.71 -37.56 1.66
N GLU A 788 -7.05 -37.63 1.57
CA GLU A 788 -7.88 -38.56 2.35
C GLU A 788 -7.73 -40.05 1.95
N LYS A 789 -7.04 -40.34 0.83
CA LYS A 789 -6.72 -41.71 0.39
C LYS A 789 -5.27 -42.13 0.69
N LEU A 790 -4.41 -41.21 1.12
CA LEU A 790 -3.02 -41.51 1.48
C LEU A 790 -2.93 -42.39 2.72
N ASP A 791 -1.80 -43.10 2.85
CA ASP A 791 -1.53 -43.93 4.02
C ASP A 791 -1.21 -43.06 5.26
N LYS A 792 -1.27 -43.70 6.43
CA LYS A 792 -1.11 -43.02 7.72
C LYS A 792 0.31 -42.48 7.94
N GLU A 793 1.35 -43.15 7.45
CA GLU A 793 2.75 -42.73 7.63
C GLU A 793 3.05 -41.48 6.78
N THR A 794 2.63 -41.47 5.51
CA THR A 794 2.74 -40.29 4.63
C THR A 794 1.96 -39.11 5.20
N LEU A 795 0.74 -39.34 5.71
CA LEU A 795 -0.06 -38.28 6.33
C LEU A 795 0.56 -37.73 7.62
N GLU A 796 1.24 -38.55 8.44
CA GLU A 796 1.95 -38.09 9.63
C GLU A 796 3.21 -37.24 9.31
N LYS A 797 3.77 -37.35 8.10
CA LYS A 797 4.89 -36.49 7.64
C LYS A 797 4.41 -35.12 7.14
N ILE A 798 3.33 -35.09 6.36
CA ILE A 798 2.91 -33.88 5.61
C ILE A 798 1.87 -33.00 6.34
N THR A 799 1.21 -33.50 7.38
CA THR A 799 0.17 -32.76 8.12
C THR A 799 0.79 -31.92 9.25
N PRO A 800 0.45 -30.62 9.40
CA PRO A 800 0.91 -29.82 10.54
C PRO A 800 0.44 -30.39 11.88
N SER A 801 1.27 -30.26 12.91
CA SER A 801 1.00 -30.82 14.24
C SER A 801 0.00 -29.99 15.05
N ASN A 802 -0.11 -28.69 14.76
CA ASN A 802 -0.87 -27.69 15.52
C ASN A 802 -2.34 -27.51 15.08
N ILE A 803 -2.77 -28.09 13.95
CA ILE A 803 -4.16 -27.95 13.49
C ILE A 803 -5.17 -28.71 14.38
N PRO A 804 -6.39 -28.18 14.57
CA PRO A 804 -7.50 -28.88 15.21
C PRO A 804 -7.81 -30.26 14.61
N ASP A 805 -8.25 -31.22 15.44
CA ASP A 805 -8.57 -32.58 15.00
C ASP A 805 -9.67 -32.63 13.93
N ASN A 806 -10.64 -31.71 13.94
CA ASN A 806 -11.67 -31.57 12.91
C ASN A 806 -11.15 -31.04 11.55
N LEU A 807 -9.89 -30.59 11.47
CA LEU A 807 -9.19 -30.26 10.23
C LEU A 807 -8.12 -31.30 9.84
N LYS A 808 -7.88 -32.33 10.67
CA LYS A 808 -6.96 -33.44 10.34
C LYS A 808 -7.62 -34.46 9.41
N PRO A 809 -6.87 -35.07 8.46
CA PRO A 809 -7.33 -36.18 7.64
C PRO A 809 -7.92 -37.33 8.46
N LYS A 810 -8.97 -37.99 7.96
CA LYS A 810 -9.71 -39.03 8.72
C LYS A 810 -8.84 -40.19 9.19
N ALA A 811 -7.80 -40.56 8.46
CA ALA A 811 -6.85 -41.61 8.85
C ALA A 811 -6.08 -41.27 10.15
N LEU A 812 -5.75 -39.99 10.37
CA LEU A 812 -5.04 -39.52 11.58
C LEU A 812 -5.97 -39.40 12.80
N ASN A 813 -7.28 -39.30 12.59
CA ASN A 813 -8.29 -39.04 13.61
C ASN A 813 -8.64 -40.29 14.47
N ASN A 814 -7.63 -40.87 15.13
CA ASN A 814 -7.76 -42.14 15.88
C ASN A 814 -7.19 -42.09 17.31
N ASN A 815 -8.06 -41.77 18.27
CA ASN A 815 -7.87 -42.18 19.69
C ASN A 815 -9.16 -42.21 20.53
N ASN A 816 -10.19 -41.44 20.13
CA ASN A 816 -11.35 -41.18 21.00
C ASN A 816 -12.28 -42.39 21.25
N ASP A 817 -12.39 -43.36 20.34
CA ASP A 817 -13.30 -44.50 20.55
C ASP A 817 -12.75 -45.55 21.54
N ASN A 818 -11.42 -45.66 21.66
CA ASN A 818 -10.80 -46.40 22.76
C ASN A 818 -11.03 -45.72 24.12
N LEU A 819 -11.07 -44.38 24.17
CA LEU A 819 -11.43 -43.62 25.38
C LEU A 819 -12.93 -43.69 25.71
N LYS A 820 -13.83 -43.65 24.72
CA LYS A 820 -15.26 -43.90 24.92
C LYS A 820 -15.53 -45.33 25.42
N ASN A 821 -14.79 -46.34 24.94
CA ASN A 821 -14.93 -47.71 25.43
C ASN A 821 -14.28 -47.93 26.82
N LYS A 822 -13.11 -47.33 27.12
CA LYS A 822 -12.54 -47.34 28.47
C LYS A 822 -13.44 -46.62 29.49
N SER A 823 -14.02 -45.47 29.14
CA SER A 823 -14.94 -44.73 30.01
C SER A 823 -16.32 -45.40 30.16
N LYS A 824 -16.84 -46.09 29.13
CA LYS A 824 -18.01 -46.98 29.27
C LYS A 824 -17.72 -48.13 30.25
N LYS A 825 -16.54 -48.77 30.18
CA LYS A 825 -16.12 -49.82 31.13
C LYS A 825 -15.97 -49.28 32.57
N SER A 826 -15.32 -48.13 32.78
CA SER A 826 -15.15 -47.55 34.12
C SER A 826 -16.43 -46.99 34.74
N LYS A 827 -17.37 -46.45 33.93
CA LYS A 827 -18.72 -46.10 34.40
C LYS A 827 -19.51 -47.37 34.79
N LYS A 828 -19.33 -48.50 34.11
CA LYS A 828 -19.96 -49.78 34.46
C LYS A 828 -19.42 -50.35 35.79
N SER A 829 -18.12 -50.30 36.04
CA SER A 829 -17.54 -50.76 37.33
C SER A 829 -17.97 -49.86 38.49
N LYS A 830 -17.87 -48.53 38.38
CA LYS A 830 -18.32 -47.59 39.43
C LYS A 830 -19.82 -47.74 39.75
N LYS A 831 -20.69 -48.00 38.75
CA LYS A 831 -22.13 -48.21 38.97
C LYS A 831 -22.41 -49.53 39.71
N ASN A 832 -21.66 -50.60 39.43
CA ASN A 832 -21.75 -51.86 40.18
C ASN A 832 -21.22 -51.75 41.62
N GLN A 833 -20.13 -51.00 41.82
CA GLN A 833 -19.53 -50.81 43.15
C GLN A 833 -20.44 -49.97 44.06
N LYS A 834 -21.05 -48.89 43.54
CA LYS A 834 -22.06 -48.13 44.29
C LYS A 834 -23.28 -48.99 44.63
N ARG A 835 -23.72 -49.87 43.71
CA ARG A 835 -24.80 -50.86 43.99
C ARG A 835 -24.45 -51.86 45.11
N LYS A 836 -23.18 -52.24 45.29
CA LYS A 836 -22.76 -53.10 46.41
C LYS A 836 -22.76 -52.36 47.75
N ASN A 837 -22.31 -51.09 47.79
CA ASN A 837 -22.30 -50.30 49.03
C ASN A 837 -23.73 -50.02 49.54
N ASN A 838 -24.63 -49.57 48.66
CA ASN A 838 -26.05 -49.37 48.98
C ASN A 838 -26.84 -50.66 49.33
N LEU A 839 -26.20 -51.84 49.25
CA LEU A 839 -26.74 -53.13 49.72
C LEU A 839 -26.13 -53.58 51.07
N LYS A 840 -25.07 -52.91 51.55
CA LYS A 840 -24.59 -53.03 52.94
C LYS A 840 -25.36 -52.07 53.86
N GLU A 841 -25.51 -50.82 53.46
CA GLU A 841 -26.27 -49.74 54.15
C GLU A 841 -27.80 -50.01 54.26
N LYS A 842 -28.24 -51.25 54.02
CA LYS A 842 -29.62 -51.75 54.20
C LYS A 842 -29.65 -53.13 54.88
N LYS A 843 -28.55 -53.52 55.54
CA LYS A 843 -28.37 -54.78 56.28
C LYS A 843 -27.57 -54.62 57.59
N GLU A 844 -26.95 -53.46 57.76
CA GLU A 844 -26.62 -52.84 59.05
C GLU A 844 -27.75 -51.84 59.36
#